data_AF-A0A949G335-F1
#
_entry.id   AF-A0A949G335-F1
#
_cell.length_a   1.000
_cell.length_b   1.000
_cell.length_c   1.000
_cell.angle_alpha   90.00
_cell.angle_beta   90.00
_cell.angle_gamma   90.00
#
_symmetry.space_group_name_H-M   'P 1'
#
loop_
_entity.id
_entity.type
_entity.pdbx_description
1 polymer ?
#
loop_
_entity_poly.entity_id
_entity_poly.type
_entity_poly.pdbx_seq_one_letter_code
_entity_poly.pdbx_strand_id
1 'polypeptide(L)'
;MSFYTSLTGLNAATAQLGVTANNVANVSTVGFKRSRADFGDIFATSPLQKASATIGQGVSLKRVTQEFGQGNMTFSSNTLDLAISGDGFFPLKSQDGFQDIFTRNGSFLMNDQFNVVNSAGQRLMAASVDSSGKANLTDMNVLTIPQKTNGMATQTSKVQLGLNFPADALVISSEFNRNDPTTYNKSTALTVYDGGGNGYLATVYYVKTRNASQASPNNKWQTYVYVGDQLVSASLQQATSKTGDLMYVNKYGELKAKGDFKTAEEVAALNSSFSRKTYKFSLNQLTDVRTSQPAAVTGGSAINLGTGSNDGVDFATYQNLNKSDLLWKQGSSAVTYSLSTSGVPTDSVTLTFGPDGAKKTVSVPVEATKELTTASLAKALNANSDFGAKYVAQVPTSATLPTVAFNSPAAAGDFASFGMNIGGKTITINNLAPDSASGASLAATIESRLRREDGGRTDISVSWQGTTTAGSLKVVDAAGRQITSATLAPSTPTGGTSTGTTVFTSGDLKVTAIDPNLPAEDIAAALTLAQAGTPLAAGAIALNSTPYPRSSADYTFDTTSASFKATFGPDASPITVTANSINAFVLALNSEATFAQSYVASAVGGVVKVTAKDPTTANAAAITGALKFYQGNGTSFTQINDLATPNPLGSNGVPAAPQFAGKKSIDDLKDLFSINVDNSIDPVTIGLDRLVGSNLRLSGAQIAAELTNSINRAYGDEKPFNFSSLVGATFTVQLTPAGGATPPAPLDIDLSQAGDDKKNMRYEDMVKATQAIVDANPSYAGKVKVSYDTVLQKLMFTSAGNDKITISSAQSSIGLTNPIVQGVNDESVGLTLAPAASTASYRAINDQRFGVKVEYDAVKGGFVFKSGSTGDSSSVTVSNIKPNSLATQTSKGLGLTGDPANYIVSASKIDALRGTKSYPAVLQGNSMAVNVDNNFSVDDTNNKFVVSVNGVTGTVVIPPKDTYTLGTFMEALQSGINNLQGPSVGGLSPQTIDGVKVTYDSVKNSLIFTTATASTDSYIKVTGDARWGVDGLDAKFGRTTTWIKPTPFKDNKGSTVYIDGFGKEASNAAGFDTLPEWSPIYLDKGELTFDTTGNLVSPKQGAQLDTVYLPNGKGSLTINIDYSKSTQFASPYAVLSQSQDGAPEGDLVGLAIKDDGLVNASYSNGSQKSLGKVVLVNFSNASGLRQIGDTSYYKTSDSGVPKYGEAGSAGYGTVRSGATERANVDLTQELVDLITEQRNFQANAKAMETSTSLTSTIIQIRN
;
A
#
# COMPACT_ATOMS: atom_id res chain seq x y z
N MET A 1 54.42 -25.08 116.44
CA MET A 1 54.12 -24.45 115.13
C MET A 1 54.56 -25.31 113.93
N SER A 2 55.31 -26.41 114.10
CA SER A 2 55.66 -27.36 113.01
C SER A 2 54.48 -28.18 112.46
N PHE A 3 53.45 -28.41 113.29
CA PHE A 3 52.30 -29.24 112.93
C PHE A 3 51.46 -28.64 111.79
N TYR A 4 51.19 -27.32 111.80
CA TYR A 4 50.38 -26.66 110.78
C TYR A 4 51.06 -26.60 109.41
N THR A 5 52.37 -26.34 109.36
CA THR A 5 53.17 -26.39 108.12
C THR A 5 53.21 -27.80 107.52
N SER A 6 53.31 -28.83 108.38
CA SER A 6 53.30 -30.23 107.93
C SER A 6 51.90 -30.68 107.49
N LEU A 7 50.84 -30.23 108.16
CA LEU A 7 49.44 -30.51 107.78
C LEU A 7 49.07 -29.86 106.44
N THR A 8 49.47 -28.62 106.23
CA THR A 8 49.23 -27.91 104.96
C THR A 8 50.05 -28.52 103.81
N GLY A 9 51.30 -28.95 104.07
CA GLY A 9 52.08 -29.75 103.13
C GLY A 9 51.49 -31.14 102.83
N LEU A 10 50.92 -31.82 103.82
CA LEU A 10 50.23 -33.10 103.66
C LEU A 10 48.97 -32.94 102.79
N ASN A 11 48.17 -31.90 103.03
CA ASN A 11 46.98 -31.59 102.24
C ASN A 11 47.34 -31.21 100.80
N ALA A 12 48.42 -30.46 100.59
CA ALA A 12 48.94 -30.15 99.25
C ALA A 12 49.41 -31.42 98.51
N ALA A 13 50.16 -32.31 99.17
CA ALA A 13 50.58 -33.58 98.58
C ALA A 13 49.38 -34.49 98.25
N THR A 14 48.34 -34.50 99.10
CA THR A 14 47.09 -35.24 98.83
C THR A 14 46.38 -34.70 97.58
N ALA A 15 46.29 -33.38 97.44
CA ALA A 15 45.70 -32.75 96.28
C ALA A 15 46.51 -33.02 95.00
N GLN A 16 47.84 -32.98 95.07
CA GLN A 16 48.71 -33.30 93.95
C GLN A 16 48.53 -34.75 93.49
N LEU A 17 48.59 -35.69 94.45
CA LEU A 17 48.34 -37.12 94.20
C LEU A 17 46.98 -37.36 93.54
N GLY A 18 45.93 -36.65 93.99
CA GLY A 18 44.60 -36.77 93.40
C GLY A 18 44.54 -36.31 91.94
N VAL A 19 45.26 -35.26 91.59
CA VAL A 19 45.34 -34.74 90.21
C VAL A 19 46.14 -35.67 89.30
N THR A 20 47.32 -36.11 89.74
CA THR A 20 48.19 -37.06 89.02
C THR A 20 47.50 -38.41 88.82
N ALA A 21 46.81 -38.93 89.85
CA ALA A 21 46.02 -40.17 89.73
C ALA A 21 44.87 -40.03 88.72
N ASN A 22 44.19 -38.87 88.69
CA ASN A 22 43.13 -38.60 87.72
C ASN A 22 43.67 -38.52 86.28
N ASN A 23 44.88 -37.97 86.08
CA ASN A 23 45.54 -37.95 84.78
C ASN A 23 45.83 -39.37 84.29
N VAL A 24 46.42 -40.22 85.15
CA VAL A 24 46.72 -41.62 84.84
C VAL A 24 45.46 -42.40 84.49
N ALA A 25 44.38 -42.23 85.27
CA ALA A 25 43.12 -42.93 85.05
C ALA A 25 42.49 -42.60 83.68
N ASN A 26 42.71 -41.39 83.17
CA ASN A 26 42.10 -40.91 81.92
C ASN A 26 43.04 -40.92 80.71
N VAL A 27 44.21 -41.58 80.78
CA VAL A 27 45.18 -41.62 79.67
C VAL A 27 44.64 -42.25 78.37
N SER A 28 43.63 -43.11 78.48
CA SER A 28 42.96 -43.73 77.32
C SER A 28 41.70 -43.00 76.87
N THR A 29 41.28 -41.96 77.59
CA THR A 29 40.10 -41.17 77.26
C THR A 29 40.41 -40.21 76.12
N VAL A 30 39.65 -40.31 75.03
CA VAL A 30 39.78 -39.42 73.85
C VAL A 30 39.47 -37.98 74.25
N GLY A 31 40.33 -37.04 73.85
CA GLY A 31 40.18 -35.61 74.10
C GLY A 31 40.46 -35.17 75.54
N PHE A 32 40.93 -36.07 76.42
CA PHE A 32 41.27 -35.70 77.80
C PHE A 32 42.50 -34.79 77.85
N LYS A 33 42.47 -33.80 78.76
CA LYS A 33 43.57 -32.86 78.98
C LYS A 33 44.13 -33.01 80.38
N ARG A 34 45.46 -33.03 80.46
CA ARG A 34 46.23 -33.17 81.69
C ARG A 34 45.89 -32.01 82.62
N SER A 35 45.64 -32.36 83.87
CA SER A 35 45.43 -31.41 84.96
C SER A 35 46.71 -31.26 85.78
N ARG A 36 46.99 -30.05 86.27
CA ARG A 36 48.09 -29.76 87.20
C ARG A 36 47.59 -29.01 88.41
N ALA A 37 48.07 -29.39 89.59
CA ALA A 37 47.83 -28.65 90.83
C ALA A 37 48.81 -27.47 90.95
N ASP A 38 48.27 -26.26 91.10
CA ASP A 38 49.04 -25.05 91.38
C ASP A 38 49.00 -24.74 92.88
N PHE A 39 50.16 -24.60 93.50
CA PHE A 39 50.28 -24.31 94.93
C PHE A 39 50.74 -22.88 95.18
N GLY A 40 50.28 -22.29 96.30
CA GLY A 40 50.74 -21.01 96.81
C GLY A 40 51.26 -21.15 98.24
N ASP A 41 52.26 -20.35 98.61
CA ASP A 41 52.72 -20.28 99.99
C ASP A 41 51.70 -19.58 100.90
N ILE A 42 51.63 -20.02 102.15
CA ILE A 42 50.80 -19.40 103.18
C ILE A 42 51.70 -18.48 103.99
N PHE A 43 51.53 -17.18 103.79
CA PHE A 43 52.24 -16.14 104.53
C PHE A 43 51.24 -15.31 105.35
N ALA A 44 51.34 -15.35 106.68
CA ALA A 44 50.52 -14.56 107.59
C ALA A 44 51.37 -13.46 108.24
N THR A 45 51.31 -12.24 107.72
CA THR A 45 51.92 -11.05 108.36
C THR A 45 50.82 -10.12 108.84
N SER A 46 50.87 -9.74 110.12
CA SER A 46 50.23 -8.51 110.58
C SER A 46 51.02 -7.31 109.99
N PRO A 47 50.38 -6.24 109.47
CA PRO A 47 51.05 -5.14 108.76
C PRO A 47 52.14 -4.38 109.53
N LEU A 48 52.35 -4.69 110.81
CA LEU A 48 53.30 -4.02 111.72
C LEU A 48 54.54 -4.88 112.06
N GLN A 49 54.71 -6.09 111.51
CA GLN A 49 55.90 -6.94 111.74
C GLN A 49 56.88 -6.93 110.56
N LYS A 50 58.19 -6.86 110.84
CA LYS A 50 59.28 -6.93 109.85
C LYS A 50 59.28 -8.28 109.13
N ALA A 51 59.10 -8.27 107.80
CA ALA A 51 59.05 -9.47 106.95
C ALA A 51 60.31 -10.36 106.99
N SER A 52 61.47 -9.84 107.43
CA SER A 52 62.75 -10.58 107.48
C SER A 52 62.89 -11.55 108.66
N ALA A 53 61.94 -11.59 109.60
CA ALA A 53 62.00 -12.43 110.80
C ALA A 53 60.83 -13.45 110.92
N THR A 54 59.99 -13.57 109.89
CA THR A 54 58.78 -14.41 109.91
C THR A 54 58.97 -15.65 109.03
N ILE A 55 58.77 -16.83 109.62
CA ILE A 55 58.85 -18.13 108.94
C ILE A 55 57.49 -18.44 108.29
N GLY A 56 57.47 -18.92 107.04
CA GLY A 56 56.24 -19.26 106.32
C GLY A 56 55.40 -20.34 107.00
N GLN A 57 54.07 -20.25 106.90
CA GLN A 57 53.12 -21.13 107.60
C GLN A 57 52.68 -22.36 106.80
N GLY A 58 53.28 -22.60 105.63
CA GLY A 58 53.05 -23.78 104.81
C GLY A 58 52.58 -23.45 103.40
N VAL A 59 51.76 -24.33 102.82
CA VAL A 59 51.36 -24.28 101.40
C VAL A 59 49.88 -24.61 101.24
N SER A 60 49.16 -23.94 100.36
CA SER A 60 47.76 -24.27 100.01
C SER A 60 47.60 -24.50 98.52
N LEU A 61 46.63 -25.34 98.15
CA LEU A 61 46.21 -25.49 96.76
C LEU A 61 45.52 -24.20 96.33
N LYS A 62 46.08 -23.53 95.31
CA LYS A 62 45.49 -22.31 94.74
C LYS A 62 44.40 -22.65 93.74
N ARG A 63 44.68 -23.60 92.84
CA ARG A 63 43.74 -24.11 91.83
C ARG A 63 44.27 -25.39 91.17
N VAL A 64 43.39 -26.09 90.45
CA VAL A 64 43.77 -27.13 89.48
C VAL A 64 43.55 -26.55 88.09
N THR A 65 44.61 -26.49 87.29
CA THR A 65 44.60 -25.90 85.95
C THR A 65 44.67 -27.00 84.89
N GLN A 66 43.85 -26.89 83.85
CA GLN A 66 43.93 -27.77 82.68
C GLN A 66 44.99 -27.28 81.70
N GLU A 67 45.82 -28.20 81.20
CA GLU A 67 46.83 -27.96 80.18
C GLU A 67 46.33 -28.45 78.81
N PHE A 68 46.05 -27.51 77.91
CA PHE A 68 45.44 -27.78 76.60
C PHE A 68 46.42 -28.14 75.48
N GLY A 69 47.56 -28.76 75.82
CA GLY A 69 48.51 -29.28 74.82
C GLY A 69 47.90 -30.36 73.92
N GLN A 70 48.43 -30.53 72.71
CA GLN A 70 47.96 -31.52 71.74
C GLN A 70 48.30 -32.96 72.18
N GLY A 71 47.35 -33.87 72.07
CA GLY A 71 47.55 -35.32 72.24
C GLY A 71 47.87 -36.04 70.92
N ASN A 72 48.34 -37.28 71.00
CA ASN A 72 48.65 -38.07 69.79
C ASN A 72 47.36 -38.42 69.03
N MET A 73 47.42 -38.45 67.69
CA MET A 73 46.25 -38.68 66.83
C MET A 73 46.14 -40.17 66.47
N THR A 74 44.94 -40.74 66.59
CA THR A 74 44.63 -42.12 66.19
C THR A 74 43.64 -42.13 65.04
N PHE A 75 43.97 -42.84 63.96
CA PHE A 75 43.07 -42.98 62.81
C PHE A 75 41.91 -43.96 63.09
N SER A 76 40.76 -43.66 62.50
CA SER A 76 39.51 -44.42 62.57
C SER A 76 38.95 -44.66 61.17
N SER A 77 38.15 -45.72 61.01
CA SER A 77 37.41 -46.00 59.77
C SER A 77 36.10 -45.21 59.65
N ASN A 78 35.66 -44.54 60.72
CA ASN A 78 34.44 -43.72 60.73
C ASN A 78 34.74 -42.27 60.33
N THR A 79 34.09 -41.76 59.29
CA THR A 79 34.27 -40.38 58.80
C THR A 79 33.83 -39.31 59.81
N LEU A 80 32.91 -39.65 60.72
CA LEU A 80 32.42 -38.74 61.76
C LEU A 80 33.32 -38.70 63.00
N ASP A 81 34.35 -39.53 63.08
CA ASP A 81 35.41 -39.34 64.06
C ASP A 81 36.31 -38.20 63.59
N LEU A 82 36.24 -37.07 64.29
CA LEU A 82 36.96 -35.84 64.00
C LEU A 82 38.03 -35.59 65.05
N ALA A 83 39.17 -35.09 64.62
CA ALA A 83 40.22 -34.64 65.53
C ALA A 83 40.75 -33.27 65.11
N ILE A 84 41.09 -32.44 66.09
CA ILE A 84 41.66 -31.12 65.86
C ILE A 84 43.17 -31.26 65.90
N SER A 85 43.83 -30.80 64.84
CA SER A 85 45.29 -30.67 64.79
C SER A 85 45.66 -29.21 64.99
N GLY A 86 46.03 -28.85 66.22
CA GLY A 86 46.33 -27.47 66.62
C GLY A 86 45.36 -26.93 67.67
N ASP A 87 45.17 -25.61 67.69
CA ASP A 87 44.35 -24.93 68.69
C ASP A 87 42.87 -24.86 68.31
N GLY A 88 41.97 -25.06 69.28
CA GLY A 88 40.54 -24.92 69.09
C GLY A 88 39.71 -26.00 69.79
N PHE A 89 38.41 -25.82 69.84
CA PHE A 89 37.44 -26.76 70.40
C PHE A 89 36.27 -26.91 69.44
N PHE A 90 35.66 -28.11 69.41
CA PHE A 90 34.38 -28.30 68.74
C PHE A 90 33.27 -27.62 69.56
N PRO A 91 32.48 -26.71 68.95
CA PRO A 91 31.29 -26.17 69.58
C PRO A 91 30.14 -27.17 69.47
N LEU A 92 29.61 -27.54 70.61
CA LEU A 92 28.43 -28.36 70.75
C LEU A 92 27.31 -27.55 71.40
N LYS A 93 26.07 -27.93 71.10
CA LYS A 93 24.89 -27.50 71.83
C LYS A 93 24.36 -28.65 72.68
N SER A 94 23.92 -28.32 73.89
CA SER A 94 23.19 -29.27 74.74
C SER A 94 21.95 -29.82 74.05
N GLN A 95 21.43 -30.96 74.53
CA GLN A 95 20.29 -31.65 73.92
C GLN A 95 19.01 -30.79 73.87
N ASP A 96 18.84 -29.89 74.84
CA ASP A 96 17.78 -28.87 74.92
C ASP A 96 18.08 -27.60 74.10
N GLY A 97 19.28 -27.47 73.53
CA GLY A 97 19.68 -26.38 72.63
C GLY A 97 20.02 -25.05 73.31
N PHE A 98 20.05 -24.98 74.65
CA PHE A 98 20.24 -23.72 75.38
C PHE A 98 21.68 -23.44 75.81
N GLN A 99 22.52 -24.45 75.97
CA GLN A 99 23.89 -24.30 76.49
C GLN A 99 24.94 -24.57 75.40
N ASP A 100 25.94 -23.70 75.32
CA ASP A 100 27.13 -23.91 74.49
C ASP A 100 28.15 -24.73 75.27
N ILE A 101 28.55 -25.86 74.69
CA ILE A 101 29.49 -26.82 75.26
C ILE A 101 30.69 -26.90 74.33
N PHE A 102 31.90 -26.96 74.88
CA PHE A 102 33.13 -27.04 74.09
C PHE A 102 33.87 -28.32 74.41
N THR A 103 34.36 -29.03 73.40
CA THR A 103 35.11 -30.27 73.61
C THR A 103 36.26 -30.43 72.63
N ARG A 104 37.26 -31.21 73.03
CA ARG A 104 38.32 -31.73 72.15
C ARG A 104 38.04 -33.15 71.67
N ASN A 105 37.09 -33.84 72.28
CA ASN A 105 36.67 -35.16 71.85
C ASN A 105 35.78 -35.03 70.62
N GLY A 106 36.25 -35.51 69.48
CA GLY A 106 35.46 -35.52 68.25
C GLY A 106 34.95 -36.89 67.84
N SER A 107 34.71 -37.80 68.79
CA SER A 107 33.93 -39.01 68.50
C SER A 107 32.45 -38.65 68.35
N PHE A 108 31.99 -38.54 67.10
CA PHE A 108 30.62 -38.18 66.77
C PHE A 108 29.89 -39.31 66.03
N LEU A 109 28.56 -39.31 66.19
CA LEU A 109 27.63 -40.25 65.59
C LEU A 109 26.39 -39.50 65.07
N MET A 110 25.67 -40.09 64.14
CA MET A 110 24.43 -39.52 63.62
C MET A 110 23.24 -40.10 64.39
N ASN A 111 22.33 -39.25 64.88
CA ASN A 111 21.11 -39.69 65.55
C ASN A 111 19.92 -39.87 64.59
N ASP A 112 18.76 -40.32 65.10
CA ASP A 112 17.53 -40.56 64.31
C ASP A 112 16.97 -39.30 63.62
N GLN A 113 17.39 -38.11 64.07
CA GLN A 113 17.04 -36.82 63.47
C GLN A 113 18.08 -36.37 62.42
N PHE A 114 19.02 -37.24 62.08
CA PHE A 114 20.15 -37.02 61.18
C PHE A 114 21.09 -35.89 61.61
N ASN A 115 21.08 -35.54 62.89
CA ASN A 115 22.01 -34.58 63.47
C ASN A 115 23.30 -35.29 63.90
N VAL A 116 24.44 -34.63 63.71
CA VAL A 116 25.72 -35.10 64.22
C VAL A 116 25.80 -34.77 65.70
N VAL A 117 25.91 -35.80 66.55
CA VAL A 117 25.92 -35.69 68.01
C VAL A 117 27.10 -36.46 68.61
N ASN A 118 27.50 -36.13 69.84
CA ASN A 118 28.42 -36.96 70.61
C ASN A 118 27.68 -38.08 71.37
N SER A 119 28.41 -38.92 72.10
CA SER A 119 27.83 -39.99 72.92
C SER A 119 26.88 -39.52 74.02
N ALA A 120 26.96 -38.24 74.43
CA ALA A 120 26.07 -37.60 75.39
C ALA A 120 24.83 -36.94 74.73
N GLY A 121 24.64 -37.10 73.42
CA GLY A 121 23.51 -36.54 72.67
C GLY A 121 23.62 -35.03 72.41
N GLN A 122 24.78 -34.42 72.68
CA GLN A 122 25.06 -33.01 72.40
C GLN A 122 25.36 -32.83 70.92
N ARG A 123 24.81 -31.78 70.31
CA ARG A 123 24.77 -31.58 68.85
C ARG A 123 25.95 -30.75 68.36
N LEU A 124 26.66 -31.22 67.34
CA LEU A 124 27.76 -30.49 66.71
C LEU A 124 27.22 -29.29 65.92
N MET A 125 27.80 -28.12 66.16
CA MET A 125 27.46 -26.89 65.46
C MET A 125 28.38 -26.69 64.25
N ALA A 126 27.79 -26.32 63.11
CA ALA A 126 28.48 -25.99 61.87
C ALA A 126 27.97 -24.65 61.33
N ALA A 127 28.85 -23.91 60.67
CA ALA A 127 28.46 -22.69 59.96
C ALA A 127 27.74 -23.06 58.66
N SER A 128 26.69 -22.33 58.33
CA SER A 128 26.07 -22.40 56.99
C SER A 128 27.10 -22.04 55.92
N VAL A 129 27.00 -22.67 54.74
CA VAL A 129 27.90 -22.42 53.62
C VAL A 129 27.14 -21.97 52.37
N ASP A 130 27.75 -21.08 51.59
CA ASP A 130 27.24 -20.73 50.26
C ASP A 130 27.62 -21.79 49.21
N SER A 131 27.18 -21.59 47.95
CA SER A 131 27.49 -22.48 46.82
C SER A 131 28.99 -22.60 46.49
N SER A 132 29.83 -21.73 47.06
CA SER A 132 31.29 -21.77 46.93
C SER A 132 31.99 -22.43 48.12
N GLY A 133 31.23 -22.89 49.13
CA GLY A 133 31.76 -23.53 50.33
C GLY A 133 32.34 -22.55 51.37
N LYS A 134 32.04 -21.26 51.26
CA LYS A 134 32.48 -20.23 52.22
C LYS A 134 31.58 -20.26 53.46
N ALA A 135 32.15 -20.23 54.65
CA ALA A 135 31.39 -20.27 55.90
C ALA A 135 30.76 -18.91 56.24
N ASN A 136 29.51 -18.91 56.69
CA ASN A 136 28.89 -17.79 57.37
C ASN A 136 28.99 -17.99 58.89
N LEU A 137 30.02 -17.44 59.52
CA LEU A 137 30.26 -17.56 60.96
C LEU A 137 29.22 -16.87 61.85
N THR A 138 28.32 -16.06 61.27
CA THR A 138 27.18 -15.45 61.99
C THR A 138 25.95 -16.34 62.02
N ASP A 139 25.91 -17.38 61.18
CA ASP A 139 24.80 -18.33 61.06
C ASP A 139 25.27 -19.75 61.40
N MET A 140 25.25 -20.03 62.71
CA MET A 140 25.67 -21.31 63.29
C MET A 140 24.45 -22.20 63.51
N ASN A 141 24.41 -23.33 62.79
CA ASN A 141 23.31 -24.28 62.85
C ASN A 141 23.80 -25.67 63.31
N VAL A 142 22.86 -26.51 63.75
CA VAL A 142 23.18 -27.92 64.01
C VAL A 142 23.54 -28.59 62.69
N LEU A 143 24.63 -29.36 62.66
CA LEU A 143 25.02 -30.10 61.47
C LEU A 143 24.03 -31.27 61.25
N THR A 144 23.21 -31.16 60.21
CA THR A 144 22.25 -32.19 59.78
C THR A 144 22.65 -32.76 58.42
N ILE A 145 22.56 -34.10 58.27
CA ILE A 145 22.91 -34.81 57.04
C ILE A 145 21.64 -35.41 56.40
N PRO A 146 21.05 -34.80 55.36
CA PRO A 146 19.83 -35.31 54.74
C PRO A 146 20.08 -36.62 53.98
N GLN A 147 19.24 -37.64 54.22
CA GLN A 147 19.31 -38.93 53.51
C GLN A 147 18.84 -38.89 52.06
N LYS A 148 18.01 -37.89 51.69
CA LYS A 148 17.47 -37.72 50.34
C LYS A 148 17.51 -36.26 49.91
N THR A 149 17.54 -36.04 48.60
CA THR A 149 17.36 -34.71 48.00
C THR A 149 15.89 -34.32 47.85
N ASN A 150 14.99 -34.76 48.74
CA ASN A 150 13.54 -34.53 48.64
C ASN A 150 13.21 -33.07 48.27
N GLY A 151 12.40 -32.86 47.24
CA GLY A 151 12.04 -31.52 46.74
C GLY A 151 13.07 -30.86 45.81
N MET A 152 14.09 -31.59 45.38
CA MET A 152 15.12 -31.12 44.42
C MET A 152 15.02 -31.77 43.03
N ALA A 153 13.93 -32.48 42.74
CA ALA A 153 13.66 -32.93 41.37
C ALA A 153 13.60 -31.71 40.44
N THR A 154 14.29 -31.79 39.31
CA THR A 154 14.33 -30.71 38.32
C THR A 154 13.51 -31.14 37.10
N GLN A 155 12.49 -30.36 36.77
CA GLN A 155 11.71 -30.58 35.57
C GLN A 155 12.57 -30.31 34.32
N THR A 156 12.44 -31.15 33.29
CA THR A 156 13.07 -30.88 32.00
C THR A 156 12.43 -29.66 31.35
N SER A 157 13.22 -28.60 31.18
CA SER A 157 12.81 -27.37 30.50
C SER A 157 13.50 -27.20 29.14
N LYS A 158 14.68 -27.79 28.98
CA LYS A 158 15.50 -27.69 27.77
C LYS A 158 16.02 -29.05 27.34
N VAL A 159 15.84 -29.36 26.06
CA VAL A 159 16.42 -30.53 25.39
C VAL A 159 17.35 -30.04 24.28
N GLN A 160 18.60 -30.48 24.28
CA GLN A 160 19.57 -30.14 23.24
C GLN A 160 19.79 -31.35 22.33
N LEU A 161 19.49 -31.18 21.04
CA LEU A 161 19.67 -32.20 20.01
C LEU A 161 20.57 -31.66 18.89
N GLY A 162 21.74 -32.29 18.74
CA GLY A 162 22.58 -32.15 17.56
C GLY A 162 22.40 -33.40 16.71
N LEU A 163 21.83 -33.26 15.53
CA LEU A 163 21.53 -34.37 14.62
C LEU A 163 22.19 -34.13 13.26
N ASN A 164 22.62 -35.18 12.57
CA ASN A 164 22.86 -35.11 11.13
C ASN A 164 21.65 -35.69 10.39
N PHE A 165 20.98 -34.88 9.58
CA PHE A 165 19.90 -35.30 8.71
C PHE A 165 20.46 -35.77 7.34
N PRO A 166 20.02 -36.93 6.81
CA PRO A 166 20.47 -37.40 5.50
C PRO A 166 19.97 -36.49 4.39
N ALA A 167 20.88 -35.90 3.61
CA ALA A 167 20.51 -35.04 2.49
C ALA A 167 19.74 -35.79 1.38
N ASP A 168 19.98 -37.09 1.22
CA ASP A 168 19.37 -37.99 0.23
C ASP A 168 18.03 -38.60 0.67
N ALA A 169 17.57 -38.32 1.90
CA ALA A 169 16.28 -38.81 2.38
C ALA A 169 15.13 -38.42 1.43
N LEU A 170 14.20 -39.36 1.20
CA LEU A 170 13.03 -39.15 0.36
C LEU A 170 12.05 -38.16 0.99
N VAL A 171 11.41 -37.35 0.15
CA VAL A 171 10.31 -36.46 0.58
C VAL A 171 9.04 -37.29 0.78
N ILE A 172 8.41 -37.15 1.93
CA ILE A 172 7.17 -37.85 2.30
C ILE A 172 6.04 -36.82 2.35
N SER A 173 4.96 -37.07 1.59
CA SER A 173 3.78 -36.20 1.52
C SER A 173 2.52 -36.81 2.11
N SER A 174 2.57 -38.08 2.56
CA SER A 174 1.46 -38.74 3.27
C SER A 174 1.24 -38.10 4.64
N GLU A 175 0.02 -38.20 5.17
CA GLU A 175 -0.26 -37.76 6.54
C GLU A 175 0.58 -38.55 7.54
N PHE A 176 1.15 -37.83 8.52
CA PHE A 176 2.03 -38.43 9.50
C PHE A 176 1.27 -39.38 10.43
N ASN A 177 1.79 -40.60 10.60
CA ASN A 177 1.27 -41.58 11.55
C ASN A 177 2.42 -42.30 12.25
N ARG A 178 2.55 -42.11 13.57
CA ARG A 178 3.65 -42.71 14.36
C ARG A 178 3.72 -44.24 14.27
N ASN A 179 2.58 -44.90 14.02
CA ASN A 179 2.50 -46.36 13.95
C ASN A 179 2.83 -46.90 12.55
N ASP A 180 2.98 -46.03 11.56
CA ASP A 180 3.34 -46.39 10.19
C ASP A 180 4.76 -45.86 9.87
N PRO A 181 5.78 -46.75 9.79
CA PRO A 181 7.16 -46.37 9.52
C PRO A 181 7.38 -45.78 8.12
N THR A 182 6.40 -45.87 7.21
CA THR A 182 6.50 -45.27 5.87
C THR A 182 6.17 -43.77 5.87
N THR A 183 5.58 -43.26 6.96
CA THR A 183 5.11 -41.87 7.06
C THR A 183 6.13 -40.91 7.69
N TYR A 184 7.31 -41.40 8.09
CA TYR A 184 8.41 -40.59 8.60
C TYR A 184 9.76 -41.14 8.17
N ASN A 185 10.80 -40.29 8.14
CA ASN A 185 12.12 -40.71 7.71
C ASN A 185 12.94 -41.30 8.87
N LYS A 186 12.95 -40.61 10.02
CA LYS A 186 13.77 -40.96 11.20
C LYS A 186 13.09 -40.54 12.50
N SER A 187 13.50 -41.12 13.62
CA SER A 187 13.07 -40.72 14.95
C SER A 187 14.23 -40.77 15.95
N THR A 188 14.14 -39.95 17.01
CA THR A 188 15.04 -39.97 18.18
C THR A 188 14.19 -39.95 19.44
N ALA A 189 14.57 -40.74 20.43
CA ALA A 189 13.92 -40.76 21.73
C ALA A 189 14.86 -40.33 22.86
N LEU A 190 14.31 -39.68 23.88
CA LEU A 190 14.99 -39.36 25.14
C LEU A 190 14.03 -39.42 26.32
N THR A 191 14.56 -39.53 27.54
CA THR A 191 13.76 -39.42 28.76
C THR A 191 13.72 -37.96 29.22
N VAL A 192 12.51 -37.46 29.50
CA VAL A 192 12.26 -36.13 30.08
C VAL A 192 11.58 -36.29 31.44
N TYR A 193 11.82 -35.37 32.38
CA TYR A 193 11.32 -35.43 33.74
C TYR A 193 10.25 -34.36 34.01
N ASP A 194 9.17 -34.72 34.70
CA ASP A 194 8.21 -33.73 35.22
C ASP A 194 8.71 -33.04 36.51
N GLY A 195 7.93 -32.10 37.04
CA GLY A 195 8.25 -31.42 38.31
C GLY A 195 8.24 -32.35 39.54
N GLY A 196 7.74 -33.57 39.41
CA GLY A 196 7.81 -34.62 40.42
C GLY A 196 9.00 -35.57 40.27
N GLY A 197 9.84 -35.40 39.23
CA GLY A 197 10.96 -36.29 38.94
C GLY A 197 10.55 -37.60 38.23
N ASN A 198 9.30 -37.74 37.77
CA ASN A 198 8.87 -38.90 36.98
C ASN A 198 9.42 -38.78 35.56
N GLY A 199 10.04 -39.85 35.06
CA GLY A 199 10.57 -39.92 33.69
C GLY A 199 9.51 -40.35 32.67
N TYR A 200 9.39 -39.61 31.58
CA TYR A 200 8.56 -39.92 30.42
C TYR A 200 9.42 -40.04 29.16
N LEU A 201 9.07 -40.97 28.26
CA LEU A 201 9.76 -41.12 26.99
C LEU A 201 9.24 -40.07 26.00
N ALA A 202 10.09 -39.13 25.62
CA ALA A 202 9.83 -38.16 24.56
C ALA A 202 10.44 -38.68 23.24
N THR A 203 9.59 -38.94 22.24
CA THR A 203 10.00 -39.38 20.90
C THR A 203 9.73 -38.28 19.89
N VAL A 204 10.76 -37.86 19.16
CA VAL A 204 10.66 -36.91 18.06
C VAL A 204 10.76 -37.65 16.74
N TYR A 205 9.77 -37.49 15.88
CA TYR A 205 9.74 -38.01 14.51
C TYR A 205 10.08 -36.89 13.52
N TYR A 206 10.87 -37.24 12.50
CA TYR A 206 11.37 -36.33 11.49
C TYR A 206 10.90 -36.76 10.10
N VAL A 207 10.20 -35.87 9.41
CA VAL A 207 9.64 -36.09 8.07
C VAL A 207 10.20 -35.04 7.12
N LYS A 208 10.86 -35.45 6.04
CA LYS A 208 11.35 -34.51 5.03
C LYS A 208 10.20 -34.11 4.12
N THR A 209 9.89 -32.82 4.07
CA THR A 209 8.73 -32.28 3.34
C THR A 209 9.12 -31.59 2.03
N ARG A 210 10.39 -31.21 1.86
CA ARG A 210 10.85 -30.55 0.63
C ARG A 210 12.36 -30.71 0.41
N ASN A 211 12.75 -30.92 -0.84
CA ASN A 211 14.13 -30.80 -1.31
C ASN A 211 14.46 -29.37 -1.74
N ALA A 212 15.71 -28.97 -1.57
CA ALA A 212 16.22 -27.74 -2.14
C ALA A 212 16.14 -27.78 -3.68
N SER A 213 15.74 -26.66 -4.28
CA SER A 213 15.71 -26.45 -5.74
C SER A 213 16.26 -25.05 -6.06
N GLN A 214 16.49 -24.77 -7.34
CA GLN A 214 16.92 -23.44 -7.76
C GLN A 214 15.93 -22.32 -7.38
N ALA A 215 14.63 -22.64 -7.33
CA ALA A 215 13.58 -21.70 -6.91
C ALA A 215 13.39 -21.60 -5.38
N SER A 216 13.88 -22.59 -4.62
CA SER A 216 13.78 -22.63 -3.15
C SER A 216 15.01 -23.33 -2.59
N PRO A 217 16.10 -22.60 -2.28
CA PRO A 217 17.41 -23.18 -2.00
C PRO A 217 17.53 -23.75 -0.57
N ASN A 218 16.44 -24.29 -0.03
CA ASN A 218 16.39 -24.82 1.32
C ASN A 218 15.74 -26.20 1.33
N ASN A 219 16.28 -27.10 2.15
CA ASN A 219 15.65 -28.36 2.50
C ASN A 219 14.76 -28.14 3.73
N LYS A 220 13.62 -28.83 3.76
CA LYS A 220 12.65 -28.68 4.85
C LYS A 220 12.30 -30.03 5.46
N TRP A 221 12.25 -30.02 6.78
CA TRP A 221 11.84 -31.14 7.60
C TRP A 221 10.74 -30.68 8.56
N GLN A 222 9.85 -31.59 8.88
CA GLN A 222 8.75 -31.40 9.81
C GLN A 222 8.96 -32.32 11.00
N THR A 223 8.82 -31.78 12.21
CA THR A 223 8.94 -32.54 13.45
C THR A 223 7.57 -32.82 14.07
N TYR A 224 7.39 -34.04 14.56
CA TYR A 224 6.24 -34.42 15.40
C TYR A 224 6.76 -34.98 16.71
N VAL A 225 6.37 -34.39 17.85
CA VAL A 225 6.88 -34.79 19.16
C VAL A 225 5.78 -35.49 19.96
N TYR A 226 6.10 -36.66 20.51
CA TYR A 226 5.25 -37.37 21.46
C TYR A 226 5.94 -37.44 22.81
N VAL A 227 5.22 -37.13 23.88
CA VAL A 227 5.66 -37.39 25.25
C VAL A 227 4.74 -38.48 25.81
N GLY A 228 5.27 -39.69 25.99
CA GLY A 228 4.45 -40.88 26.16
C GLY A 228 3.55 -41.10 24.92
N ASP A 229 2.24 -41.22 25.13
CA ASP A 229 1.27 -41.39 24.05
C ASP A 229 0.70 -40.08 23.49
N GLN A 230 0.99 -38.93 24.11
CA GLN A 230 0.39 -37.66 23.77
C GLN A 230 1.22 -36.89 22.73
N LEU A 231 0.59 -36.49 21.62
CA LEU A 231 1.19 -35.58 20.64
C LEU A 231 1.29 -34.17 21.25
N VAL A 232 2.50 -33.63 21.26
CA VAL A 232 2.78 -32.27 21.71
C VAL A 232 3.22 -31.46 20.49
N SER A 233 2.40 -30.49 20.11
CA SER A 233 2.69 -29.63 18.97
C SER A 233 3.80 -28.65 19.32
N ALA A 234 4.63 -28.29 18.33
CA ALA A 234 5.51 -27.14 18.46
C ALA A 234 4.67 -25.86 18.52
N SER A 235 5.05 -24.94 19.40
CA SER A 235 4.46 -23.62 19.49
C SER A 235 4.75 -22.82 18.22
N LEU A 236 3.85 -21.88 17.89
CA LEU A 236 4.01 -21.05 16.70
C LEU A 236 5.21 -20.12 16.86
N GLN A 237 6.12 -20.14 15.90
CA GLN A 237 7.28 -19.24 15.88
C GLN A 237 7.24 -18.29 14.70
N GLN A 238 7.46 -17.01 14.96
CA GLN A 238 7.58 -16.01 13.91
C GLN A 238 8.87 -16.26 13.13
N ALA A 239 8.82 -16.12 11.82
CA ALA A 239 9.98 -16.27 10.97
C ALA A 239 11.01 -15.19 11.30
N THR A 240 12.29 -15.55 11.20
CA THR A 240 13.41 -14.64 11.43
C THR A 240 14.25 -14.48 10.17
N SER A 241 14.90 -13.33 10.03
CA SER A 241 15.90 -13.08 9.01
C SER A 241 17.14 -13.96 9.26
N LYS A 242 18.11 -13.94 8.33
CA LYS A 242 19.40 -14.61 8.54
C LYS A 242 20.14 -14.11 9.80
N THR A 243 19.91 -12.85 10.22
CA THR A 243 20.49 -12.22 11.42
C THR A 243 19.71 -12.52 12.71
N GLY A 244 18.51 -13.11 12.61
CA GLY A 244 17.66 -13.44 13.75
C GLY A 244 16.56 -12.42 14.05
N ASP A 245 16.41 -11.39 13.23
CA ASP A 245 15.37 -10.36 13.40
C ASP A 245 14.00 -10.87 12.95
N LEU A 246 12.95 -10.54 13.70
CA LEU A 246 11.57 -10.94 13.39
C LEU A 246 11.12 -10.38 12.03
N MET A 247 10.50 -11.22 11.22
CA MET A 247 10.06 -10.89 9.86
C MET A 247 8.59 -10.50 9.80
N TYR A 248 8.29 -9.55 8.93
CA TYR A 248 6.95 -9.06 8.63
C TYR A 248 6.69 -9.10 7.13
N VAL A 249 5.42 -9.21 6.76
CA VAL A 249 4.95 -9.21 5.38
C VAL A 249 3.88 -8.15 5.18
N ASN A 250 3.94 -7.41 4.08
CA ASN A 250 2.88 -6.46 3.72
C ASN A 250 1.81 -7.11 2.82
N LYS A 251 0.76 -6.36 2.46
CA LYS A 251 -0.31 -6.84 1.56
C LYS A 251 0.16 -7.23 0.15
N TYR A 252 1.37 -6.86 -0.24
CA TYR A 252 1.99 -7.19 -1.53
C TYR A 252 2.98 -8.37 -1.45
N GLY A 253 3.10 -8.99 -0.27
CA GLY A 253 4.00 -10.11 -0.03
C GLY A 253 5.47 -9.73 0.09
N GLU A 254 5.78 -8.44 0.21
CA GLU A 254 7.14 -7.98 0.48
C GLU A 254 7.51 -8.32 1.92
N LEU A 255 8.71 -8.85 2.10
CA LEU A 255 9.25 -9.25 3.40
C LEU A 255 10.20 -8.19 3.94
N LYS A 256 10.03 -7.80 5.20
CA LYS A 256 10.91 -6.83 5.87
C LYS A 256 11.20 -7.27 7.30
N ALA A 257 12.46 -7.16 7.73
CA ALA A 257 12.85 -7.49 9.10
C ALA A 257 12.54 -6.32 10.04
N LYS A 258 12.27 -6.61 11.32
CA LYS A 258 11.94 -5.60 12.34
C LYS A 258 12.99 -4.47 12.43
N GLY A 259 14.27 -4.81 12.29
CA GLY A 259 15.37 -3.83 12.33
C GLY A 259 15.46 -2.90 11.11
N ASP A 260 14.77 -3.23 10.01
CA ASP A 260 14.82 -2.44 8.77
C ASP A 260 13.77 -1.31 8.73
N PHE A 261 12.87 -1.25 9.71
CA PHE A 261 11.92 -0.14 9.86
C PHE A 261 12.63 1.04 10.54
N LYS A 262 13.04 2.04 9.76
CA LYS A 262 13.93 3.12 10.22
C LYS A 262 13.22 4.47 10.34
N THR A 263 12.19 4.72 9.53
CA THR A 263 11.46 6.00 9.57
C THR A 263 10.32 5.96 10.60
N ALA A 264 9.90 7.12 11.11
CA ALA A 264 8.79 7.20 12.07
C ALA A 264 7.48 6.64 11.49
N GLU A 265 7.23 6.86 10.21
CA GLU A 265 6.08 6.34 9.46
C GLU A 265 6.12 4.81 9.37
N GLU A 266 7.28 4.25 9.02
CA GLU A 266 7.50 2.80 8.97
C GLU A 266 7.32 2.14 10.34
N VAL A 267 7.80 2.78 11.41
CA VAL A 267 7.62 2.29 12.78
C VAL A 267 6.16 2.39 13.21
N ALA A 268 5.43 3.44 12.85
CA ALA A 268 4.00 3.56 13.12
C ALA A 268 3.19 2.48 12.38
N ALA A 269 3.53 2.21 11.11
CA ALA A 269 2.95 1.14 10.31
C ALA A 269 3.18 -0.23 10.95
N LEU A 270 4.41 -0.50 11.41
CA LEU A 270 4.74 -1.71 12.16
C LEU A 270 3.97 -1.78 13.49
N ASN A 271 3.86 -0.66 14.22
CA ASN A 271 3.15 -0.61 15.50
C ASN A 271 1.66 -0.96 15.38
N SER A 272 1.04 -0.63 14.24
CA SER A 272 -0.35 -1.01 13.94
C SER A 272 -0.58 -2.53 13.94
N SER A 273 0.46 -3.33 13.65
CA SER A 273 0.39 -4.79 13.64
C SER A 273 0.29 -5.42 15.03
N PHE A 274 0.75 -4.71 16.07
CA PHE A 274 0.69 -5.19 17.47
C PHE A 274 -0.61 -4.78 18.17
N SER A 275 -1.26 -3.71 17.73
CA SER A 275 -2.49 -3.20 18.36
C SER A 275 -3.77 -3.82 17.80
N ARG A 276 -3.68 -4.58 16.69
CA ARG A 276 -4.83 -5.15 15.99
C ARG A 276 -4.61 -6.63 15.70
N LYS A 277 -5.70 -7.37 15.53
CA LYS A 277 -5.65 -8.74 15.03
C LYS A 277 -5.35 -8.73 13.53
N THR A 278 -4.62 -9.74 13.04
CA THR A 278 -4.32 -9.90 11.61
C THR A 278 -4.44 -11.35 11.17
N TYR A 279 -4.36 -11.62 9.86
CA TYR A 279 -4.27 -12.98 9.36
C TYR A 279 -2.94 -13.61 9.77
N LYS A 280 -2.96 -14.90 10.10
CA LYS A 280 -1.73 -15.67 10.18
C LYS A 280 -1.22 -15.90 8.75
N PHE A 281 -0.03 -15.40 8.46
CA PHE A 281 0.68 -15.72 7.22
C PHE A 281 1.80 -16.72 7.50
N SER A 282 1.90 -17.76 6.68
CA SER A 282 3.05 -18.67 6.68
C SER A 282 4.06 -18.23 5.63
N LEU A 283 5.36 -18.24 5.98
CA LEU A 283 6.46 -17.96 5.05
C LEU A 283 6.42 -18.88 3.82
N ASN A 284 5.87 -20.08 3.96
CA ASN A 284 5.78 -21.06 2.89
C ASN A 284 4.61 -20.83 1.92
N GLN A 285 3.64 -20.00 2.30
CA GLN A 285 2.44 -19.73 1.51
C GLN A 285 2.58 -18.48 0.62
N LEU A 286 3.75 -17.83 0.63
CA LEU A 286 4.08 -16.71 -0.27
C LEU A 286 4.48 -17.21 -1.66
N THR A 287 3.54 -17.82 -2.38
CA THR A 287 3.80 -18.44 -3.70
C THR A 287 2.90 -17.93 -4.84
N ASP A 288 1.80 -17.23 -4.54
CA ASP A 288 0.88 -16.65 -5.55
C ASP A 288 1.46 -15.36 -6.14
N VAL A 289 2.42 -15.50 -7.04
CA VAL A 289 3.04 -14.38 -7.79
C VAL A 289 2.06 -13.91 -8.87
N ARG A 290 1.69 -12.63 -8.82
CA ARG A 290 0.79 -11.97 -9.77
C ARG A 290 1.47 -10.78 -10.42
N THR A 291 1.17 -10.55 -11.69
CA THR A 291 1.57 -9.32 -12.39
C THR A 291 0.66 -8.17 -11.99
N SER A 292 1.24 -7.02 -11.71
CA SER A 292 0.48 -5.81 -11.42
C SER A 292 -0.34 -5.36 -12.63
N GLN A 293 -1.56 -4.93 -12.38
CA GLN A 293 -2.54 -4.57 -13.41
C GLN A 293 -2.88 -3.08 -13.32
N PRO A 294 -3.23 -2.43 -14.44
CA PRO A 294 -3.83 -1.10 -14.40
C PRO A 294 -5.28 -1.14 -13.90
N ALA A 295 -5.79 0.00 -13.44
CA ALA A 295 -7.23 0.15 -13.25
C ALA A 295 -7.88 0.09 -14.63
N ALA A 296 -8.89 -0.78 -14.78
CA ALA A 296 -9.54 -1.04 -16.04
C ALA A 296 -11.06 -1.02 -15.86
N VAL A 297 -11.74 -0.15 -16.60
CA VAL A 297 -13.20 -0.08 -16.64
C VAL A 297 -13.69 -0.55 -18.01
N THR A 298 -14.69 -1.42 -18.00
CA THR A 298 -15.29 -1.96 -19.24
C THR A 298 -16.61 -1.26 -19.50
N GLY A 299 -16.76 -0.70 -20.70
CA GLY A 299 -18.02 -0.16 -21.21
C GLY A 299 -19.10 -1.24 -21.33
N GLY A 300 -20.34 -0.83 -21.54
CA GLY A 300 -21.42 -1.75 -21.89
C GLY A 300 -21.29 -2.30 -23.32
N SER A 301 -22.41 -2.79 -23.86
CA SER A 301 -22.41 -3.49 -25.15
C SER A 301 -22.26 -2.55 -26.34
N ALA A 302 -21.24 -2.78 -27.16
CA ALA A 302 -20.88 -2.07 -28.39
C ALA A 302 -20.63 -3.09 -29.53
N ILE A 303 -21.69 -3.43 -30.26
CA ILE A 303 -21.71 -4.44 -31.33
C ILE A 303 -21.68 -3.83 -32.73
N ASN A 304 -21.46 -4.66 -33.75
CA ASN A 304 -21.42 -4.28 -35.19
C ASN A 304 -20.31 -3.29 -35.57
N LEU A 305 -19.21 -3.28 -34.82
CA LEU A 305 -18.04 -2.45 -35.09
C LEU A 305 -16.93 -3.16 -35.88
N GLY A 306 -17.01 -4.50 -36.00
CA GLY A 306 -16.04 -5.31 -36.73
C GLY A 306 -14.58 -5.18 -36.25
N THR A 307 -13.67 -5.88 -36.91
CA THR A 307 -12.21 -5.76 -36.71
C THR A 307 -11.49 -5.15 -37.92
N GLY A 308 -12.17 -4.98 -39.06
CA GLY A 308 -11.63 -4.39 -40.30
C GLY A 308 -12.40 -3.15 -40.78
N SER A 309 -11.85 -2.39 -41.74
CA SER A 309 -12.35 -1.06 -42.18
C SER A 309 -13.74 -1.07 -42.83
N ASN A 310 -14.25 -2.23 -43.24
CA ASN A 310 -15.54 -2.35 -43.91
C ASN A 310 -16.71 -2.49 -42.95
N ASP A 311 -16.50 -2.65 -41.64
CA ASP A 311 -17.54 -2.61 -40.61
C ASP A 311 -17.12 -1.61 -39.52
N GLY A 312 -18.05 -0.75 -39.10
CA GLY A 312 -17.69 0.36 -38.21
C GLY A 312 -18.62 1.57 -38.28
N VAL A 313 -18.19 2.63 -37.59
CA VAL A 313 -18.85 3.93 -37.59
C VAL A 313 -18.43 4.70 -38.84
N ASP A 314 -19.40 5.12 -39.63
CA ASP A 314 -19.19 5.90 -40.86
C ASP A 314 -19.30 7.40 -40.54
N PHE A 315 -18.15 8.07 -40.46
CA PHE A 315 -18.09 9.50 -40.13
C PHE A 315 -18.53 10.40 -41.29
N ALA A 316 -18.66 9.88 -42.52
CA ALA A 316 -19.24 10.60 -43.66
C ALA A 316 -20.77 10.81 -43.51
N THR A 317 -21.41 10.10 -42.57
CA THR A 317 -22.82 10.30 -42.23
C THR A 317 -23.04 11.47 -41.28
N TYR A 318 -21.98 12.02 -40.68
CA TYR A 318 -22.05 13.15 -39.76
C TYR A 318 -21.85 14.48 -40.49
N GLN A 319 -22.67 15.47 -40.17
CA GLN A 319 -22.62 16.81 -40.73
C GLN A 319 -22.11 17.81 -39.69
N ASN A 320 -21.36 18.82 -40.15
CA ASN A 320 -20.90 19.93 -39.32
C ASN A 320 -22.04 20.95 -39.05
N LEU A 321 -23.18 20.44 -38.59
CA LEU A 321 -24.39 21.18 -38.24
C LEU A 321 -24.80 20.77 -36.82
N ASN A 322 -25.17 21.72 -35.97
CA ASN A 322 -25.77 21.38 -34.68
C ASN A 322 -27.06 20.57 -34.84
N LYS A 323 -27.45 19.85 -33.78
CA LYS A 323 -28.51 18.83 -33.87
C LYS A 323 -29.88 19.42 -34.17
N SER A 324 -30.20 20.55 -33.55
CA SER A 324 -31.47 21.25 -33.75
C SER A 324 -31.62 21.76 -35.19
N ASP A 325 -30.57 22.30 -35.79
CA ASP A 325 -30.60 22.80 -37.17
C ASP A 325 -30.58 21.67 -38.20
N LEU A 326 -29.87 20.57 -37.92
CA LEU A 326 -29.94 19.37 -38.76
C LEU A 326 -31.36 18.79 -38.75
N LEU A 327 -31.99 18.66 -37.57
CA LEU A 327 -33.37 18.20 -37.44
C LEU A 327 -34.34 19.13 -38.17
N TRP A 328 -34.14 20.45 -38.08
CA TRP A 328 -34.91 21.42 -38.85
C TRP A 328 -34.77 21.21 -40.36
N LYS A 329 -33.54 20.99 -40.86
CA LYS A 329 -33.28 20.65 -42.27
C LYS A 329 -33.81 19.28 -42.69
N GLN A 330 -34.12 18.40 -41.73
CA GLN A 330 -34.80 17.12 -41.89
C GLN A 330 -36.33 17.23 -41.67
N GLY A 331 -36.85 18.43 -41.46
CA GLY A 331 -38.28 18.70 -41.39
C GLY A 331 -38.91 18.58 -40.01
N SER A 332 -38.13 18.63 -38.92
CA SER A 332 -38.68 18.75 -37.56
C SER A 332 -39.26 20.13 -37.26
N SER A 333 -40.27 20.16 -36.38
CA SER A 333 -40.80 21.39 -35.79
C SER A 333 -40.09 21.72 -34.47
N ALA A 334 -40.20 22.98 -34.04
CA ALA A 334 -39.61 23.46 -32.79
C ALA A 334 -40.51 24.49 -32.08
N VAL A 335 -40.25 24.73 -30.80
CA VAL A 335 -40.88 25.78 -30.00
C VAL A 335 -39.79 26.63 -29.36
N THR A 336 -39.90 27.95 -29.46
CA THR A 336 -38.97 28.88 -28.82
C THR A 336 -39.64 29.54 -27.63
N TYR A 337 -39.02 29.45 -26.46
CA TYR A 337 -39.45 30.13 -25.24
C TYR A 337 -38.54 31.33 -24.98
N SER A 338 -39.10 32.53 -24.94
CA SER A 338 -38.34 33.75 -24.61
C SER A 338 -38.40 34.02 -23.11
N LEU A 339 -37.26 33.89 -22.42
CA LEU A 339 -37.12 34.14 -20.99
C LEU A 339 -36.79 35.61 -20.72
N SER A 340 -37.33 36.16 -19.63
CA SER A 340 -36.99 37.52 -19.19
C SER A 340 -35.56 37.56 -18.64
N THR A 341 -34.75 38.50 -19.15
CA THR A 341 -33.33 38.68 -18.79
C THR A 341 -33.09 39.85 -17.83
N SER A 342 -34.15 40.54 -17.37
CA SER A 342 -34.05 41.73 -16.51
C SER A 342 -35.06 41.67 -15.38
N GLY A 343 -34.60 41.86 -14.13
CA GLY A 343 -35.44 41.98 -12.94
C GLY A 343 -35.98 40.66 -12.36
N VAL A 344 -35.37 39.52 -12.69
CA VAL A 344 -35.79 38.22 -12.13
C VAL A 344 -35.06 38.00 -10.79
N PRO A 345 -35.78 37.75 -9.67
CA PRO A 345 -35.17 37.31 -8.42
C PRO A 345 -34.35 36.03 -8.63
N THR A 346 -33.42 35.76 -7.72
CA THR A 346 -32.42 34.66 -7.70
C THR A 346 -32.95 33.22 -7.72
N ASP A 347 -34.06 32.93 -8.41
CA ASP A 347 -34.80 31.68 -8.30
C ASP A 347 -34.70 30.81 -9.57
N SER A 348 -34.70 29.49 -9.35
CA SER A 348 -34.52 28.44 -10.36
C SER A 348 -35.50 28.54 -11.54
N VAL A 349 -35.02 28.29 -12.76
CA VAL A 349 -35.84 28.01 -13.95
C VAL A 349 -36.09 26.51 -14.01
N THR A 350 -37.35 26.11 -14.19
CA THR A 350 -37.77 24.71 -14.28
C THR A 350 -38.53 24.46 -15.57
N LEU A 351 -38.20 23.38 -16.26
CA LEU A 351 -38.99 22.89 -17.39
C LEU A 351 -39.58 21.54 -17.01
N THR A 352 -40.89 21.43 -17.13
CA THR A 352 -41.62 20.19 -16.90
C THR A 352 -42.13 19.64 -18.23
N PHE A 353 -41.89 18.36 -18.50
CA PHE A 353 -42.22 17.73 -19.79
C PHE A 353 -42.84 16.34 -19.61
N GLY A 354 -43.71 15.93 -20.54
CA GLY A 354 -44.36 14.62 -20.55
C GLY A 354 -45.88 14.71 -20.58
N PRO A 355 -46.58 13.55 -20.68
CA PRO A 355 -48.03 13.51 -20.70
C PRO A 355 -48.62 13.96 -19.36
N ASP A 356 -49.83 14.50 -19.39
CA ASP A 356 -50.56 14.90 -18.18
C ASP A 356 -50.70 13.71 -17.22
N GLY A 357 -50.33 13.93 -15.94
CA GLY A 357 -50.31 12.89 -14.89
C GLY A 357 -48.96 12.19 -14.67
N ALA A 358 -47.97 12.35 -15.56
CA ALA A 358 -46.62 11.75 -15.41
C ALA A 358 -45.50 12.70 -15.89
N LYS A 359 -45.68 14.01 -15.68
CA LYS A 359 -44.70 15.02 -16.09
C LYS A 359 -43.42 14.95 -15.26
N LYS A 360 -42.27 15.03 -15.92
CA LYS A 360 -40.93 15.07 -15.32
C LYS A 360 -40.42 16.50 -15.29
N THR A 361 -39.88 16.95 -14.17
CA THR A 361 -39.30 18.29 -14.03
C THR A 361 -37.79 18.24 -14.08
N VAL A 362 -37.18 19.06 -14.93
CA VAL A 362 -35.75 19.36 -14.91
C VAL A 362 -35.60 20.79 -14.40
N SER A 363 -34.85 20.95 -13.30
CA SER A 363 -34.55 22.24 -12.68
C SER A 363 -33.05 22.48 -12.70
N VAL A 364 -32.66 23.75 -12.79
CA VAL A 364 -31.27 24.17 -12.56
C VAL A 364 -31.26 25.03 -11.28
N PRO A 365 -30.62 24.57 -10.19
CA PRO A 365 -30.47 25.36 -8.98
C PRO A 365 -29.48 26.51 -9.19
N VAL A 366 -29.68 27.63 -8.49
CA VAL A 366 -28.80 28.79 -8.52
C VAL A 366 -27.65 28.54 -7.52
N GLU A 367 -26.41 28.42 -7.99
CA GLU A 367 -25.24 28.47 -7.11
C GLU A 367 -25.00 29.92 -6.69
N ALA A 368 -24.70 30.18 -5.41
CA ALA A 368 -24.60 31.53 -4.83
C ALA A 368 -23.57 32.48 -5.48
N THR A 369 -22.78 32.01 -6.44
CA THR A 369 -21.72 32.77 -7.14
C THR A 369 -21.80 32.69 -8.67
N LYS A 370 -22.82 32.04 -9.26
CA LYS A 370 -23.01 31.95 -10.72
C LYS A 370 -24.39 32.40 -11.15
N GLU A 371 -24.46 33.25 -12.17
CA GLU A 371 -25.72 33.63 -12.80
C GLU A 371 -26.39 32.41 -13.46
N LEU A 372 -27.71 32.28 -13.26
CA LEU A 372 -28.51 31.27 -13.93
C LEU A 372 -28.69 31.65 -15.41
N THR A 373 -28.10 30.88 -16.33
CA THR A 373 -28.23 31.11 -17.78
C THR A 373 -29.15 30.08 -18.42
N THR A 374 -29.84 30.48 -19.49
CA THR A 374 -30.65 29.60 -20.34
C THR A 374 -29.81 28.45 -20.93
N ALA A 375 -28.51 28.69 -21.16
CA ALA A 375 -27.53 27.68 -21.58
C ALA A 375 -27.34 26.54 -20.56
N SER A 376 -27.27 26.85 -19.26
CA SER A 376 -27.21 25.83 -18.20
C SER A 376 -28.46 24.95 -18.17
N LEU A 377 -29.63 25.53 -18.44
CA LEU A 377 -30.89 24.79 -18.56
C LEU A 377 -30.91 23.87 -19.79
N ALA A 378 -30.53 24.35 -20.97
CA ALA A 378 -30.48 23.49 -22.17
C ALA A 378 -29.46 22.36 -22.02
N LYS A 379 -28.33 22.61 -21.36
CA LYS A 379 -27.37 21.55 -21.01
C LYS A 379 -27.99 20.51 -20.09
N ALA A 380 -28.68 20.92 -19.03
CA ALA A 380 -29.37 20.01 -18.12
C ALA A 380 -30.48 19.20 -18.80
N LEU A 381 -31.24 19.85 -19.70
CA LEU A 381 -32.29 19.19 -20.50
C LEU A 381 -31.72 18.15 -21.45
N ASN A 382 -30.67 18.51 -22.22
CA ASN A 382 -30.03 17.57 -23.14
C ASN A 382 -29.28 16.43 -22.41
N ALA A 383 -28.89 16.64 -21.15
CA ALA A 383 -28.33 15.58 -20.30
C ALA A 383 -29.41 14.64 -19.72
N ASN A 384 -30.69 15.05 -19.73
CA ASN A 384 -31.79 14.20 -19.31
C ASN A 384 -32.15 13.22 -20.44
N SER A 385 -32.07 11.92 -20.16
CA SER A 385 -32.30 10.86 -21.15
C SER A 385 -33.72 10.81 -21.68
N ASP A 386 -34.73 11.11 -20.85
CA ASP A 386 -36.14 11.15 -21.25
C ASP A 386 -36.44 12.34 -22.17
N PHE A 387 -35.88 13.50 -21.83
CA PHE A 387 -36.01 14.69 -22.67
C PHE A 387 -35.28 14.48 -24.00
N GLY A 388 -34.01 14.07 -23.93
CA GLY A 388 -33.15 13.83 -25.09
C GLY A 388 -33.61 12.71 -26.02
N ALA A 389 -34.55 11.85 -25.61
CA ALA A 389 -35.16 10.84 -26.45
C ALA A 389 -36.24 11.41 -27.40
N LYS A 390 -36.83 12.56 -27.05
CA LYS A 390 -37.93 13.18 -27.81
C LYS A 390 -37.58 14.57 -28.34
N TYR A 391 -36.71 15.28 -27.66
CA TYR A 391 -36.44 16.69 -27.89
C TYR A 391 -34.94 17.00 -27.81
N VAL A 392 -34.55 18.09 -28.44
CA VAL A 392 -33.23 18.70 -28.30
C VAL A 392 -33.43 20.15 -27.92
N ALA A 393 -32.83 20.57 -26.82
CA ALA A 393 -32.83 21.95 -26.37
C ALA A 393 -31.61 22.68 -26.94
N GLN A 394 -31.80 23.91 -27.38
CA GLN A 394 -30.76 24.78 -27.89
C GLN A 394 -31.03 26.20 -27.41
N VAL A 395 -29.98 26.96 -27.19
CA VAL A 395 -30.09 28.34 -26.72
C VAL A 395 -29.42 29.21 -27.74
N PRO A 396 -30.08 29.56 -28.84
CA PRO A 396 -29.48 30.48 -29.78
C PRO A 396 -29.31 31.84 -29.11
N THR A 397 -28.16 32.48 -29.30
CA THR A 397 -27.98 33.90 -28.98
C THR A 397 -28.14 34.69 -30.26
N SER A 398 -28.65 35.92 -30.17
CA SER A 398 -28.71 36.76 -31.35
C SER A 398 -28.32 38.21 -31.06
N ALA A 399 -27.70 38.83 -32.06
CA ALA A 399 -27.42 40.25 -32.09
C ALA A 399 -28.11 40.82 -33.33
N THR A 400 -28.97 41.81 -33.10
CA THR A 400 -29.64 42.53 -34.19
C THR A 400 -29.07 43.94 -34.26
N LEU A 401 -28.55 44.34 -35.42
CA LEU A 401 -28.28 45.73 -35.76
C LEU A 401 -29.54 46.29 -36.41
N PRO A 402 -30.38 47.05 -35.69
CA PRO A 402 -31.57 47.66 -36.27
C PRO A 402 -31.16 48.82 -37.18
N THR A 403 -32.02 49.23 -38.13
CA THR A 403 -31.84 50.47 -38.91
C THR A 403 -30.53 50.52 -39.74
N VAL A 404 -30.10 49.40 -40.30
CA VAL A 404 -29.00 49.35 -41.26
C VAL A 404 -29.47 49.84 -42.63
N ALA A 405 -28.77 50.80 -43.24
CA ALA A 405 -29.08 51.34 -44.56
C ALA A 405 -27.82 51.60 -45.40
N PHE A 406 -27.91 51.32 -46.71
CA PHE A 406 -26.88 51.66 -47.71
C PHE A 406 -26.90 53.16 -48.06
N ASN A 407 -25.86 53.65 -48.73
CA ASN A 407 -25.85 55.02 -49.26
C ASN A 407 -26.87 55.19 -50.40
N SER A 408 -27.09 56.44 -50.80
CA SER A 408 -27.84 56.78 -52.01
C SER A 408 -26.92 57.53 -52.97
N PRO A 409 -26.52 56.95 -54.12
CA PRO A 409 -26.86 55.61 -54.61
C PRO A 409 -26.15 54.49 -53.82
N ALA A 410 -26.80 53.32 -53.70
CA ALA A 410 -26.25 52.18 -52.95
C ALA A 410 -25.06 51.55 -53.69
N ALA A 411 -23.96 51.31 -52.98
CA ALA A 411 -22.78 50.67 -53.53
C ALA A 411 -22.36 49.44 -52.71
N ALA A 412 -21.79 48.44 -53.38
CA ALA A 412 -21.26 47.24 -52.72
C ALA A 412 -20.15 47.58 -51.69
N GLY A 413 -19.43 48.69 -51.88
CA GLY A 413 -18.37 49.16 -50.98
C GLY A 413 -18.82 50.09 -49.84
N ASP A 414 -20.12 50.23 -49.56
CA ASP A 414 -20.64 51.18 -48.55
C ASP A 414 -20.21 50.84 -47.10
N PHE A 415 -19.82 49.59 -46.83
CA PHE A 415 -19.38 49.12 -45.52
C PHE A 415 -17.91 48.66 -45.58
N ALA A 416 -17.08 49.13 -44.65
CA ALA A 416 -15.65 48.77 -44.59
C ALA A 416 -15.40 47.51 -43.78
N SER A 417 -16.06 47.35 -42.63
CA SER A 417 -15.78 46.25 -41.71
C SER A 417 -16.98 45.84 -40.87
N PHE A 418 -16.98 44.59 -40.42
CA PHE A 418 -17.90 44.05 -39.43
C PHE A 418 -17.10 43.50 -38.24
N GLY A 419 -17.44 43.91 -37.02
CA GLY A 419 -16.84 43.39 -35.79
C GLY A 419 -17.88 42.65 -34.95
N MET A 420 -17.50 41.58 -34.29
CA MET A 420 -18.35 40.88 -33.33
C MET A 420 -17.50 40.29 -32.21
N ASN A 421 -18.00 40.30 -30.98
CA ASN A 421 -17.47 39.49 -29.90
C ASN A 421 -18.47 38.39 -29.56
N ILE A 422 -18.06 37.14 -29.75
CA ILE A 422 -18.87 35.94 -29.60
C ILE A 422 -18.13 34.90 -28.77
N GLY A 423 -18.70 34.53 -27.62
CA GLY A 423 -18.09 33.58 -26.68
C GLY A 423 -16.70 34.03 -26.20
N GLY A 424 -16.47 35.33 -26.04
CA GLY A 424 -15.17 35.91 -25.68
C GLY A 424 -14.19 36.06 -26.85
N LYS A 425 -14.47 35.46 -28.01
CA LYS A 425 -13.67 35.61 -29.23
C LYS A 425 -14.11 36.85 -30.00
N THR A 426 -13.17 37.78 -30.19
CA THR A 426 -13.36 38.93 -31.08
C THR A 426 -13.08 38.51 -32.53
N ILE A 427 -14.08 38.63 -33.38
CA ILE A 427 -14.01 38.41 -34.83
C ILE A 427 -14.13 39.77 -35.51
N THR A 428 -13.13 40.14 -36.31
CA THR A 428 -13.14 41.37 -37.10
C THR A 428 -12.97 41.02 -38.58
N ILE A 429 -13.96 41.37 -39.37
CA ILE A 429 -13.95 41.23 -40.83
C ILE A 429 -13.65 42.60 -41.42
N ASN A 430 -12.46 42.76 -41.99
CA ASN A 430 -12.08 43.96 -42.74
C ASN A 430 -12.33 43.75 -44.24
N ASN A 431 -12.44 44.84 -45.00
CA ASN A 431 -12.65 44.88 -46.44
C ASN A 431 -13.89 44.09 -46.87
N LEU A 432 -15.05 44.40 -46.30
CA LEU A 432 -16.32 43.82 -46.72
C LEU A 432 -16.60 44.12 -48.20
N ALA A 433 -16.84 43.08 -48.99
CA ALA A 433 -17.08 43.19 -50.43
C ALA A 433 -18.26 42.27 -50.84
N PRO A 434 -19.52 42.69 -50.61
CA PRO A 434 -20.69 41.97 -51.11
C PRO A 434 -20.79 41.98 -52.63
N ASP A 435 -21.33 40.91 -53.21
CA ASP A 435 -21.48 40.71 -54.66
C ASP A 435 -22.46 41.71 -55.32
N SER A 436 -23.35 42.33 -54.54
CA SER A 436 -24.27 43.37 -55.00
C SER A 436 -24.59 44.37 -53.89
N ALA A 437 -25.04 45.58 -54.25
CA ALA A 437 -25.50 46.61 -53.32
C ALA A 437 -26.89 46.27 -52.72
N SER A 438 -26.99 45.15 -52.01
CA SER A 438 -28.21 44.69 -51.35
C SER A 438 -27.95 44.15 -49.95
N GLY A 439 -28.89 44.35 -49.04
CA GLY A 439 -28.81 43.84 -47.66
C GLY A 439 -28.73 42.32 -47.58
N ALA A 440 -29.35 41.60 -48.53
CA ALA A 440 -29.24 40.14 -48.64
C ALA A 440 -27.81 39.69 -49.02
N SER A 441 -27.17 40.37 -49.98
CA SER A 441 -25.78 40.08 -50.37
C SER A 441 -24.79 40.47 -49.28
N LEU A 442 -25.03 41.57 -48.56
CA LEU A 442 -24.27 41.94 -47.36
C LEU A 442 -24.38 40.88 -46.25
N ALA A 443 -25.60 40.44 -45.93
CA ALA A 443 -25.82 39.38 -44.94
C ALA A 443 -25.14 38.07 -45.33
N ALA A 444 -25.25 37.62 -46.59
CA ALA A 444 -24.58 36.41 -47.08
C ALA A 444 -23.05 36.51 -47.03
N THR A 445 -22.51 37.70 -47.33
CA THR A 445 -21.07 37.97 -47.25
C THR A 445 -20.58 37.96 -45.80
N ILE A 446 -21.29 38.61 -44.88
CA ILE A 446 -20.95 38.61 -43.45
C ILE A 446 -21.10 37.19 -42.88
N GLU A 447 -22.15 36.45 -43.23
CA GLU A 447 -22.36 35.05 -42.78
C GLU A 447 -21.20 34.16 -43.21
N SER A 448 -20.89 34.12 -44.50
CA SER A 448 -19.80 33.28 -45.02
C SER A 448 -18.45 33.62 -44.40
N ARG A 449 -18.16 34.92 -44.23
CA ARG A 449 -16.96 35.41 -43.56
C ARG A 449 -16.94 35.04 -42.08
N LEU A 450 -18.01 35.30 -41.32
CA LEU A 450 -18.09 34.99 -39.89
C LEU A 450 -17.95 33.49 -39.63
N ARG A 451 -18.65 32.66 -40.40
CA ARG A 451 -18.53 31.20 -40.30
C ARG A 451 -17.11 30.75 -40.58
N ARG A 452 -16.45 31.32 -41.59
CA ARG A 452 -15.06 31.00 -41.93
C ARG A 452 -14.10 31.41 -40.81
N GLU A 453 -14.22 32.63 -40.28
CA GLU A 453 -13.44 33.08 -39.12
C GLU A 453 -13.75 32.25 -37.85
N ASP A 454 -14.92 31.62 -37.81
CA ASP A 454 -15.35 30.68 -36.77
C ASP A 454 -15.14 29.20 -37.14
N GLY A 455 -14.12 28.91 -37.94
CA GLY A 455 -13.71 27.53 -38.24
C GLY A 455 -14.67 26.77 -39.16
N GLY A 456 -15.40 27.48 -40.01
CA GLY A 456 -16.38 26.93 -40.94
C GLY A 456 -17.66 26.40 -40.29
N ARG A 457 -17.87 26.67 -38.99
CA ARG A 457 -19.07 26.25 -38.28
C ARG A 457 -20.29 26.93 -38.88
N THR A 458 -21.34 26.16 -39.12
CA THR A 458 -22.58 26.69 -39.69
C THR A 458 -23.51 27.32 -38.64
N ASP A 459 -23.09 27.29 -37.37
CA ASP A 459 -23.91 27.71 -36.23
C ASP A 459 -24.20 29.22 -36.23
N ILE A 460 -23.34 30.03 -36.87
CA ILE A 460 -23.60 31.46 -37.06
C ILE A 460 -24.42 31.65 -38.33
N SER A 461 -25.56 32.30 -38.28
CA SER A 461 -26.32 32.72 -39.45
C SER A 461 -26.53 34.23 -39.42
N VAL A 462 -26.58 34.85 -40.59
CA VAL A 462 -26.84 36.28 -40.74
C VAL A 462 -27.99 36.45 -41.69
N SER A 463 -29.05 37.07 -41.21
CA SER A 463 -30.25 37.34 -41.98
C SER A 463 -30.48 38.83 -42.11
N TRP A 464 -31.00 39.21 -43.27
CA TRP A 464 -31.47 40.56 -43.53
C TRP A 464 -32.98 40.62 -43.38
N GLN A 465 -33.47 41.57 -42.60
CA GLN A 465 -34.90 41.80 -42.37
C GLN A 465 -35.24 43.24 -42.79
N GLY A 466 -35.76 43.43 -44.00
CA GLY A 466 -36.14 44.74 -44.52
C GLY A 466 -36.23 44.79 -46.04
N THR A 467 -36.19 45.99 -46.61
CA THR A 467 -36.16 46.23 -48.05
C THR A 467 -34.76 45.97 -48.63
N THR A 468 -34.57 46.03 -49.96
CA THR A 468 -33.30 45.70 -50.62
C THR A 468 -32.10 46.50 -50.08
N THR A 469 -32.28 47.75 -49.64
CA THR A 469 -31.20 48.66 -49.22
C THR A 469 -31.37 49.26 -47.82
N ALA A 470 -32.48 49.02 -47.12
CA ALA A 470 -32.71 49.48 -45.75
C ALA A 470 -33.50 48.45 -44.91
N GLY A 471 -33.02 48.14 -43.70
CA GLY A 471 -33.56 47.05 -42.88
C GLY A 471 -32.79 46.84 -41.57
N SER A 472 -32.82 45.61 -41.08
CA SER A 472 -32.09 45.16 -39.89
C SER A 472 -31.21 43.96 -40.24
N LEU A 473 -30.00 43.94 -39.71
CA LEU A 473 -29.08 42.80 -39.84
C LEU A 473 -29.14 41.98 -38.56
N LYS A 474 -29.64 40.75 -38.62
CA LYS A 474 -29.73 39.86 -37.48
C LYS A 474 -28.72 38.73 -37.60
N VAL A 475 -27.77 38.68 -36.67
CA VAL A 475 -26.82 37.58 -36.50
C VAL A 475 -27.34 36.66 -35.41
N VAL A 476 -27.41 35.37 -35.68
CA VAL A 476 -27.81 34.34 -34.71
C VAL A 476 -26.67 33.34 -34.58
N ASP A 477 -26.21 33.09 -33.35
CA ASP A 477 -25.34 31.96 -33.06
C ASP A 477 -26.16 30.83 -32.43
N ALA A 478 -26.43 29.81 -33.24
CA ALA A 478 -27.14 28.62 -32.85
C ALA A 478 -26.33 27.75 -31.86
N ALA A 479 -25.01 27.91 -31.78
CA ALA A 479 -24.18 27.26 -30.75
C ALA A 479 -24.41 27.85 -29.35
N GLY A 480 -25.09 28.99 -29.25
CA GLY A 480 -25.45 29.61 -27.98
C GLY A 480 -24.31 30.27 -27.23
N ARG A 481 -23.23 30.62 -27.94
CA ARG A 481 -22.15 31.42 -27.36
C ARG A 481 -22.64 32.84 -27.17
N GLN A 482 -22.29 33.45 -26.05
CA GLN A 482 -22.76 34.80 -25.74
C GLN A 482 -22.21 35.80 -26.77
N ILE A 483 -23.09 36.52 -27.46
CA ILE A 483 -22.71 37.64 -28.32
C ILE A 483 -22.75 38.90 -27.46
N THR A 484 -21.61 39.52 -27.23
CA THR A 484 -21.48 40.70 -26.35
C THR A 484 -21.26 42.00 -27.13
N SER A 485 -20.87 41.91 -28.41
CA SER A 485 -20.83 43.04 -29.32
C SER A 485 -21.08 42.59 -30.76
N ALA A 486 -21.74 43.43 -31.55
CA ALA A 486 -21.70 43.35 -33.01
C ALA A 486 -21.73 44.77 -33.57
N THR A 487 -20.85 45.10 -34.49
CA THR A 487 -20.73 46.44 -35.06
C THR A 487 -20.53 46.33 -36.56
N LEU A 488 -21.14 47.26 -37.30
CA LEU A 488 -20.92 47.43 -38.72
C LEU A 488 -20.35 48.85 -38.90
N ALA A 489 -19.26 48.97 -39.65
CA ALA A 489 -18.59 50.24 -39.90
C ALA A 489 -18.75 50.64 -41.38
N PRO A 490 -19.19 51.88 -41.66
CA PRO A 490 -19.26 52.39 -43.03
C PRO A 490 -17.85 52.65 -43.58
N SER A 491 -17.68 52.65 -44.90
CA SER A 491 -16.39 52.90 -45.57
C SER A 491 -15.99 54.38 -45.59
N THR A 492 -16.94 55.30 -45.42
CA THR A 492 -16.70 56.74 -45.20
C THR A 492 -17.69 57.31 -44.18
N PRO A 493 -17.29 58.13 -43.20
CA PRO A 493 -18.18 58.62 -42.13
C PRO A 493 -19.27 59.61 -42.56
N THR A 494 -19.26 60.11 -43.80
CA THR A 494 -20.07 61.26 -44.23
C THR A 494 -21.02 60.91 -45.38
N GLY A 495 -22.26 60.55 -45.02
CA GLY A 495 -23.45 60.76 -45.86
C GLY A 495 -24.19 59.50 -46.36
N GLY A 496 -25.20 59.04 -45.62
CA GLY A 496 -26.26 58.13 -46.12
C GLY A 496 -26.37 56.79 -45.41
N THR A 497 -25.24 56.16 -45.06
CA THR A 497 -25.21 54.85 -44.38
C THR A 497 -25.53 54.95 -42.90
N SER A 498 -26.47 54.12 -42.43
CA SER A 498 -26.73 53.90 -41.00
C SER A 498 -26.41 52.46 -40.61
N THR A 499 -25.89 52.25 -39.40
CA THR A 499 -25.43 50.92 -38.94
C THR A 499 -26.13 50.45 -37.66
N GLY A 500 -26.93 51.31 -37.01
CA GLY A 500 -27.71 50.97 -35.82
C GLY A 500 -26.89 50.76 -34.54
N THR A 501 -27.61 50.66 -33.41
CA THR A 501 -27.05 50.20 -32.13
C THR A 501 -27.50 48.77 -31.88
N THR A 502 -26.55 47.86 -31.67
CA THR A 502 -26.82 46.43 -31.45
C THR A 502 -27.79 46.18 -30.30
N VAL A 503 -28.76 45.29 -30.55
CA VAL A 503 -29.65 44.74 -29.54
C VAL A 503 -29.32 43.25 -29.39
N PHE A 504 -29.02 42.83 -28.16
CA PHE A 504 -28.71 41.43 -27.85
C PHE A 504 -29.94 40.73 -27.27
N THR A 505 -30.18 39.50 -27.71
CA THR A 505 -31.21 38.62 -27.14
C THR A 505 -30.49 37.40 -26.58
N SER A 506 -30.47 37.28 -25.26
CA SER A 506 -29.82 36.20 -24.51
C SER A 506 -30.83 35.58 -23.55
N GLY A 507 -31.88 34.97 -24.08
CA GLY A 507 -32.97 34.41 -23.29
C GLY A 507 -33.85 33.38 -24.01
N ASP A 508 -33.56 33.04 -25.26
CA ASP A 508 -34.41 32.13 -26.02
C ASP A 508 -33.98 30.67 -25.82
N LEU A 509 -34.90 29.83 -25.35
CA LEU A 509 -34.75 28.37 -25.33
C LEU A 509 -35.54 27.78 -26.50
N LYS A 510 -34.85 27.31 -27.53
CA LYS A 510 -35.44 26.57 -28.65
C LYS A 510 -35.46 25.08 -28.33
N VAL A 511 -36.63 24.46 -28.33
CA VAL A 511 -36.81 23.03 -28.17
C VAL A 511 -37.29 22.44 -29.49
N THR A 512 -36.47 21.61 -30.12
CA THR A 512 -36.74 20.98 -31.42
C THR A 512 -37.10 19.51 -31.20
N ALA A 513 -38.15 19.02 -31.86
CA ALA A 513 -38.50 17.60 -31.78
C ALA A 513 -37.54 16.72 -32.57
N ILE A 514 -37.19 15.57 -31.99
CA ILE A 514 -36.41 14.52 -32.68
C ILE A 514 -37.31 13.78 -33.68
N ASP A 515 -38.56 13.49 -33.30
CA ASP A 515 -39.55 13.00 -34.26
C ASP A 515 -40.00 14.16 -35.13
N PRO A 516 -39.72 14.13 -36.44
CA PRO A 516 -40.04 15.25 -37.30
C PRO A 516 -41.53 15.35 -37.64
N ASN A 517 -42.35 14.38 -37.21
CA ASN A 517 -43.80 14.39 -37.43
C ASN A 517 -44.57 15.05 -36.28
N LEU A 518 -43.90 15.41 -35.18
CA LEU A 518 -44.52 16.08 -34.05
C LEU A 518 -44.72 17.57 -34.37
N PRO A 519 -45.97 18.10 -34.41
CA PRO A 519 -46.23 19.50 -34.71
C PRO A 519 -45.83 20.41 -33.54
N ALA A 520 -45.52 21.68 -33.84
CA ALA A 520 -45.05 22.63 -32.83
C ALA A 520 -46.06 22.86 -31.68
N GLU A 521 -47.36 22.75 -31.97
CA GLU A 521 -48.43 22.85 -30.96
C GLU A 521 -48.40 21.72 -29.93
N ASP A 522 -48.16 20.49 -30.35
CA ASP A 522 -48.06 19.32 -29.46
C ASP A 522 -46.78 19.39 -28.63
N ILE A 523 -45.69 19.90 -29.21
CA ILE A 523 -44.45 20.20 -28.45
C ILE A 523 -44.77 21.21 -27.36
N ALA A 524 -45.43 22.33 -27.68
CA ALA A 524 -45.76 23.37 -26.72
C ALA A 524 -46.73 22.88 -25.63
N ALA A 525 -47.69 22.02 -25.96
CA ALA A 525 -48.61 21.43 -24.99
C ALA A 525 -47.92 20.43 -24.04
N ALA A 526 -46.96 19.66 -24.54
CA ALA A 526 -46.21 18.67 -23.77
C ALA A 526 -45.15 19.28 -22.83
N LEU A 527 -44.84 20.57 -22.97
CA LEU A 527 -43.76 21.27 -22.28
C LEU A 527 -44.32 22.47 -21.50
N THR A 528 -44.02 22.56 -20.22
CA THR A 528 -44.36 23.71 -19.37
C THR A 528 -43.09 24.29 -18.78
N LEU A 529 -42.70 25.48 -19.24
CA LEU A 529 -41.55 26.22 -18.70
C LEU A 529 -42.03 27.23 -17.66
N ALA A 530 -41.40 27.22 -16.49
CA ALA A 530 -41.68 28.14 -15.40
C ALA A 530 -40.41 28.83 -14.91
N GLN A 531 -40.53 30.11 -14.57
CA GLN A 531 -39.48 30.94 -13.99
C GLN A 531 -39.94 31.38 -12.59
N ALA A 532 -39.13 31.12 -11.56
CA ALA A 532 -39.50 31.36 -10.16
C ALA A 532 -40.87 30.75 -9.76
N GLY A 533 -41.17 29.55 -10.27
CA GLY A 533 -42.44 28.85 -10.02
C GLY A 533 -43.65 29.35 -10.82
N THR A 534 -43.50 30.39 -11.65
CA THR A 534 -44.59 30.93 -12.48
C THR A 534 -44.42 30.48 -13.94
N PRO A 535 -45.44 29.84 -14.57
CA PRO A 535 -45.39 29.50 -15.99
C PRO A 535 -45.22 30.73 -16.88
N LEU A 536 -44.47 30.61 -17.98
CA LEU A 536 -44.34 31.68 -18.96
C LEU A 536 -45.70 31.99 -19.62
N ALA A 537 -45.97 33.27 -19.87
CA ALA A 537 -47.17 33.70 -20.60
C ALA A 537 -47.14 33.24 -22.07
N ALA A 538 -48.32 33.03 -22.67
CA ALA A 538 -48.45 32.54 -24.06
C ALA A 538 -47.73 33.42 -25.10
N GLY A 539 -47.63 34.74 -24.87
CA GLY A 539 -46.91 35.66 -25.75
C GLY A 539 -45.38 35.53 -25.73
N ALA A 540 -44.83 34.76 -24.79
CA ALA A 540 -43.41 34.43 -24.70
C ALA A 540 -43.06 33.08 -25.36
N ILE A 541 -44.02 32.46 -26.06
CA ILE A 541 -43.87 31.16 -26.72
C ILE A 541 -44.08 31.36 -28.23
N ALA A 542 -43.06 31.05 -29.02
CA ALA A 542 -43.15 31.06 -30.48
C ALA A 542 -43.19 29.63 -31.03
N LEU A 543 -44.25 29.29 -31.76
CA LEU A 543 -44.38 28.02 -32.47
C LEU A 543 -43.61 28.10 -33.80
N ASN A 544 -42.60 27.26 -33.98
CA ASN A 544 -41.83 27.17 -35.22
C ASN A 544 -42.20 25.86 -35.93
N SER A 545 -43.27 25.89 -36.71
CA SER A 545 -43.66 24.77 -37.54
C SER A 545 -42.64 24.51 -38.65
N THR A 546 -42.42 23.24 -38.98
CA THR A 546 -41.51 22.84 -40.05
C THR A 546 -41.84 23.52 -41.39
N PRO A 547 -40.85 24.03 -42.14
CA PRO A 547 -41.04 24.54 -43.50
C PRO A 547 -41.18 23.41 -44.53
N TYR A 548 -41.05 22.15 -44.09
CA TYR A 548 -41.16 20.94 -44.90
C TYR A 548 -42.37 20.10 -44.43
N PRO A 549 -43.62 20.55 -44.65
CA PRO A 549 -44.82 19.79 -44.27
C PRO A 549 -44.81 18.42 -44.95
N ARG A 550 -45.23 17.38 -44.22
CA ARG A 550 -45.22 16.00 -44.73
C ARG A 550 -46.41 15.72 -45.61
N SER A 551 -46.24 14.77 -46.53
CA SER A 551 -47.39 14.24 -47.28
C SER A 551 -48.33 13.52 -46.32
N SER A 552 -49.62 13.76 -46.46
CA SER A 552 -50.65 13.09 -45.66
C SER A 552 -51.82 12.63 -46.53
N ALA A 553 -52.57 11.64 -46.05
CA ALA A 553 -53.82 11.20 -46.65
C ALA A 553 -54.89 11.10 -45.56
N ASP A 554 -56.02 11.77 -45.78
CA ASP A 554 -57.14 11.80 -44.85
C ASP A 554 -58.19 10.78 -45.31
N TYR A 555 -58.47 9.79 -44.45
CA TYR A 555 -59.46 8.74 -44.67
C TYR A 555 -60.68 9.03 -43.79
N THR A 556 -61.80 9.38 -44.41
CA THR A 556 -63.05 9.62 -43.66
C THR A 556 -63.79 8.30 -43.47
N PHE A 557 -64.06 7.93 -42.22
CA PHE A 557 -64.79 6.73 -41.85
C PHE A 557 -66.24 7.07 -41.44
N ASP A 558 -67.16 6.14 -41.68
CA ASP A 558 -68.50 6.19 -41.11
C ASP A 558 -68.41 5.83 -39.62
N THR A 559 -68.74 6.79 -38.76
CA THR A 559 -68.66 6.66 -37.30
C THR A 559 -69.67 5.68 -36.71
N THR A 560 -70.64 5.20 -37.50
CA THR A 560 -71.61 4.17 -37.10
C THR A 560 -71.12 2.74 -37.36
N SER A 561 -69.98 2.56 -38.03
CA SER A 561 -69.40 1.24 -38.32
C SER A 561 -68.86 0.54 -37.07
N ALA A 562 -69.11 -0.77 -36.93
CA ALA A 562 -68.71 -1.56 -35.77
C ALA A 562 -67.27 -2.12 -35.86
N SER A 563 -66.62 -2.09 -37.02
CA SER A 563 -65.27 -2.62 -37.23
C SER A 563 -64.50 -1.93 -38.36
N PHE A 564 -63.19 -1.84 -38.20
CA PHE A 564 -62.25 -1.17 -39.08
C PHE A 564 -61.09 -2.10 -39.44
N LYS A 565 -60.63 -2.07 -40.70
CA LYS A 565 -59.51 -2.90 -41.19
C LYS A 565 -58.57 -2.09 -42.08
N ALA A 566 -57.27 -2.31 -41.96
CA ALA A 566 -56.26 -1.84 -42.92
C ALA A 566 -55.49 -3.02 -43.49
N THR A 567 -55.05 -2.92 -44.75
CA THR A 567 -54.09 -3.83 -45.36
C THR A 567 -52.94 -3.06 -46.01
N PHE A 568 -51.70 -3.49 -45.77
CA PHE A 568 -50.48 -2.86 -46.28
C PHE A 568 -49.32 -3.86 -46.38
N GLY A 569 -48.24 -3.52 -47.10
CA GLY A 569 -47.13 -4.44 -47.39
C GLY A 569 -47.22 -5.10 -48.78
N PRO A 570 -46.37 -6.10 -49.09
CA PRO A 570 -46.33 -6.70 -50.42
C PRO A 570 -47.65 -7.40 -50.77
N ASP A 571 -48.15 -7.21 -52.00
CA ASP A 571 -49.45 -7.73 -52.45
C ASP A 571 -49.58 -9.26 -52.33
N ALA A 572 -48.46 -9.98 -52.36
CA ALA A 572 -48.42 -11.44 -52.20
C ALA A 572 -48.77 -11.91 -50.77
N SER A 573 -48.62 -11.06 -49.75
CA SER A 573 -48.91 -11.37 -48.34
C SER A 573 -49.13 -10.06 -47.56
N PRO A 574 -50.30 -9.44 -47.69
CA PRO A 574 -50.57 -8.15 -47.03
C PRO A 574 -50.71 -8.31 -45.51
N ILE A 575 -50.05 -7.43 -44.78
CA ILE A 575 -50.22 -7.27 -43.34
C ILE A 575 -51.61 -6.67 -43.10
N THR A 576 -52.36 -7.25 -42.16
CA THR A 576 -53.74 -6.83 -41.87
C THR A 576 -53.88 -6.41 -40.42
N VAL A 577 -54.44 -5.22 -40.18
CA VAL A 577 -54.76 -4.69 -38.85
C VAL A 577 -56.27 -4.51 -38.75
N THR A 578 -56.90 -4.98 -37.66
CA THR A 578 -58.35 -4.84 -37.40
C THR A 578 -58.63 -4.32 -36.01
N ALA A 579 -59.65 -3.47 -35.86
CA ALA A 579 -60.14 -3.04 -34.55
C ALA A 579 -61.64 -2.71 -34.57
N ASN A 580 -62.25 -2.56 -33.39
CA ASN A 580 -63.69 -2.33 -33.19
C ASN A 580 -64.05 -0.87 -32.84
N SER A 581 -63.08 0.05 -32.87
CA SER A 581 -63.29 1.49 -32.76
C SER A 581 -62.17 2.24 -33.50
N ILE A 582 -62.44 3.47 -33.95
CA ILE A 582 -61.44 4.29 -34.67
C ILE A 582 -60.19 4.56 -33.79
N ASN A 583 -60.38 4.83 -32.49
CA ASN A 583 -59.26 5.07 -31.58
C ASN A 583 -58.40 3.82 -31.36
N ALA A 584 -59.03 2.65 -31.12
CA ALA A 584 -58.31 1.38 -31.01
C ALA A 584 -57.63 1.00 -32.34
N PHE A 585 -58.23 1.38 -33.47
CA PHE A 585 -57.69 1.15 -34.80
C PHE A 585 -56.42 1.97 -35.06
N VAL A 586 -56.44 3.27 -34.76
CA VAL A 586 -55.25 4.13 -34.85
C VAL A 586 -54.14 3.65 -33.92
N LEU A 587 -54.47 3.23 -32.69
CA LEU A 587 -53.50 2.65 -31.77
C LEU A 587 -52.88 1.36 -32.33
N ALA A 588 -53.69 0.45 -32.87
CA ALA A 588 -53.23 -0.80 -33.46
C ALA A 588 -52.36 -0.58 -34.72
N LEU A 589 -52.68 0.42 -35.54
CA LEU A 589 -51.85 0.82 -36.68
C LEU A 589 -50.49 1.35 -36.23
N ASN A 590 -50.48 2.30 -35.29
CA ASN A 590 -49.26 2.89 -34.78
C ASN A 590 -48.40 1.92 -33.96
N SER A 591 -48.98 0.83 -33.44
CA SER A 591 -48.25 -0.24 -32.77
C SER A 591 -47.63 -1.26 -33.73
N GLU A 592 -48.08 -1.30 -34.99
CA GLU A 592 -47.59 -2.29 -35.95
C GLU A 592 -46.28 -1.86 -36.61
N ALA A 593 -45.27 -2.72 -36.54
CA ALA A 593 -43.87 -2.41 -36.85
C ALA A 593 -43.64 -1.96 -38.30
N THR A 594 -44.37 -2.52 -39.27
CA THR A 594 -44.22 -2.15 -40.69
C THR A 594 -44.91 -0.83 -41.01
N PHE A 595 -46.09 -0.59 -40.42
CA PHE A 595 -46.81 0.67 -40.58
C PHE A 595 -46.06 1.81 -39.90
N ALA A 596 -45.69 1.62 -38.64
CA ALA A 596 -45.00 2.59 -37.81
C ALA A 596 -43.57 2.92 -38.30
N GLN A 597 -43.00 2.17 -39.25
CA GLN A 597 -41.75 2.56 -39.91
C GLN A 597 -41.94 3.69 -40.92
N SER A 598 -43.05 3.68 -41.67
CA SER A 598 -43.26 4.58 -42.80
C SER A 598 -44.30 5.66 -42.54
N TYR A 599 -45.24 5.43 -41.61
CA TYR A 599 -46.40 6.29 -41.41
C TYR A 599 -46.73 6.48 -39.92
N VAL A 600 -47.48 7.55 -39.62
CA VAL A 600 -48.18 7.79 -38.35
C VAL A 600 -49.64 8.05 -38.68
N ALA A 601 -50.55 7.41 -37.95
CA ALA A 601 -51.98 7.69 -38.01
C ALA A 601 -52.43 8.55 -36.83
N SER A 602 -53.34 9.49 -37.06
CA SER A 602 -54.10 10.20 -36.02
C SER A 602 -55.58 10.24 -36.39
N ALA A 603 -56.47 10.37 -35.41
CA ALA A 603 -57.92 10.47 -35.66
C ALA A 603 -58.54 11.67 -34.96
N VAL A 604 -59.33 12.44 -35.71
CA VAL A 604 -60.16 13.53 -35.19
C VAL A 604 -61.50 13.53 -35.93
N GLY A 605 -62.62 13.49 -35.19
CA GLY A 605 -63.96 13.65 -35.77
C GLY A 605 -64.36 12.60 -36.82
N GLY A 606 -63.89 11.35 -36.73
CA GLY A 606 -64.17 10.28 -37.70
C GLY A 606 -63.25 10.23 -38.91
N VAL A 607 -62.30 11.17 -39.02
CA VAL A 607 -61.25 11.18 -40.05
C VAL A 607 -59.97 10.60 -39.46
N VAL A 608 -59.40 9.59 -40.12
CA VAL A 608 -58.05 9.09 -39.82
C VAL A 608 -57.08 9.73 -40.81
N LYS A 609 -56.22 10.62 -40.30
CA LYS A 609 -55.12 11.23 -41.05
C LYS A 609 -53.90 10.33 -40.96
N VAL A 610 -53.36 9.94 -42.10
CA VAL A 610 -52.11 9.17 -42.19
C VAL A 610 -51.01 10.06 -42.77
N THR A 611 -49.93 10.26 -42.02
CA THR A 611 -48.81 11.14 -42.39
C THR A 611 -47.55 10.32 -42.62
N ALA A 612 -46.78 10.63 -43.67
CA ALA A 612 -45.51 9.97 -43.97
C ALA A 612 -44.39 10.38 -42.99
N LYS A 613 -43.69 9.38 -42.43
CA LYS A 613 -42.54 9.59 -41.52
C LYS A 613 -41.28 10.04 -42.22
N ASP A 614 -41.12 9.74 -43.51
CA ASP A 614 -39.97 10.18 -44.29
C ASP A 614 -40.19 11.61 -44.84
N PRO A 615 -39.35 12.59 -44.47
CA PRO A 615 -39.47 13.98 -44.92
C PRO A 615 -39.27 14.17 -46.41
N THR A 616 -38.65 13.21 -47.09
CA THR A 616 -38.32 13.32 -48.51
C THR A 616 -39.49 12.87 -49.40
N THR A 617 -40.54 12.29 -48.80
CA THR A 617 -41.73 11.84 -49.53
C THR A 617 -42.71 12.99 -49.76
N ALA A 618 -42.68 13.58 -50.96
CA ALA A 618 -43.50 14.73 -51.35
C ALA A 618 -44.91 14.38 -51.90
N ASN A 619 -45.19 13.11 -52.15
CA ASN A 619 -46.40 12.68 -52.88
C ASN A 619 -47.37 11.89 -51.99
N ALA A 620 -48.59 12.41 -51.80
CA ALA A 620 -49.66 11.74 -51.04
C ALA A 620 -50.17 10.46 -51.73
N ALA A 621 -50.00 10.33 -53.05
CA ALA A 621 -50.37 9.12 -53.79
C ALA A 621 -49.55 7.89 -53.37
N ALA A 622 -48.33 8.10 -52.84
CA ALA A 622 -47.54 7.01 -52.27
C ALA A 622 -48.18 6.43 -51.00
N ILE A 623 -48.95 7.23 -50.26
CA ILE A 623 -49.66 6.81 -49.04
C ILE A 623 -50.95 6.06 -49.44
N THR A 624 -51.72 6.63 -50.35
CA THR A 624 -53.02 6.06 -50.77
C THR A 624 -52.89 4.82 -51.66
N GLY A 625 -51.76 4.67 -52.35
CA GLY A 625 -51.43 3.44 -53.08
C GLY A 625 -50.92 2.30 -52.19
N ALA A 626 -50.17 2.63 -51.13
CA ALA A 626 -49.55 1.65 -50.24
C ALA A 626 -50.49 1.13 -49.13
N LEU A 627 -51.51 1.92 -48.78
CA LEU A 627 -52.43 1.63 -47.67
C LEU A 627 -53.86 1.51 -48.19
N LYS A 628 -54.53 0.39 -47.88
CA LYS A 628 -55.95 0.20 -48.18
C LYS A 628 -56.72 0.10 -46.88
N PHE A 629 -57.70 0.98 -46.69
CA PHE A 629 -58.55 1.02 -45.51
C PHE A 629 -59.96 0.52 -45.82
N TYR A 630 -60.58 -0.13 -44.84
CA TYR A 630 -61.89 -0.74 -44.94
C TYR A 630 -62.69 -0.51 -43.66
N GLN A 631 -64.02 -0.46 -43.79
CA GLN A 631 -64.96 -0.40 -42.67
C GLN A 631 -66.05 -1.47 -42.82
N GLY A 632 -66.70 -1.86 -41.71
CA GLY A 632 -67.62 -3.00 -41.74
C GLY A 632 -68.40 -3.23 -40.44
N ASN A 633 -69.27 -4.23 -40.47
CA ASN A 633 -70.13 -4.62 -39.35
C ASN A 633 -69.67 -5.93 -38.67
N GLY A 634 -68.34 -6.12 -38.53
CA GLY A 634 -67.72 -7.29 -37.91
C GLY A 634 -67.30 -8.39 -38.89
N THR A 635 -68.19 -8.89 -39.75
CA THR A 635 -67.91 -10.05 -40.64
C THR A 635 -67.72 -9.69 -42.12
N SER A 636 -68.09 -8.48 -42.54
CA SER A 636 -67.95 -7.98 -43.92
C SER A 636 -67.32 -6.60 -43.92
N PHE A 637 -66.33 -6.38 -44.79
CA PHE A 637 -65.57 -5.13 -44.90
C PHE A 637 -65.65 -4.57 -46.32
N THR A 638 -66.00 -3.28 -46.45
CA THR A 638 -65.95 -2.52 -47.71
C THR A 638 -64.77 -1.57 -47.69
N GLN A 639 -64.06 -1.48 -48.82
CA GLN A 639 -62.92 -0.55 -48.93
C GLN A 639 -63.44 0.88 -48.94
N ILE A 640 -62.73 1.77 -48.26
CA ILE A 640 -62.99 3.20 -48.26
C ILE A 640 -62.41 3.76 -49.56
N ASN A 641 -63.29 3.90 -50.55
CA ASN A 641 -62.99 4.50 -51.84
C ASN A 641 -64.28 5.11 -52.39
N ASP A 642 -64.56 6.37 -52.03
CA ASP A 642 -65.73 7.08 -52.55
C ASP A 642 -65.36 7.74 -53.89
N LEU A 643 -66.17 7.49 -54.92
CA LEU A 643 -66.00 8.08 -56.26
C LEU A 643 -66.79 9.41 -56.40
N ALA A 644 -67.72 9.69 -55.48
CA ALA A 644 -68.53 10.91 -55.48
C ALA A 644 -67.86 12.07 -54.73
N THR A 645 -67.00 11.78 -53.75
CA THR A 645 -66.11 12.73 -53.06
C THR A 645 -64.71 12.12 -52.93
N PRO A 646 -63.59 12.86 -53.10
CA PRO A 646 -62.26 12.25 -53.05
C PRO A 646 -61.91 11.78 -51.63
N ASN A 647 -62.11 10.48 -51.34
CA ASN A 647 -61.73 9.81 -50.09
C ASN A 647 -60.98 8.50 -50.40
N PRO A 648 -59.66 8.41 -50.10
CA PRO A 648 -58.87 9.37 -49.30
C PRO A 648 -58.55 10.68 -50.00
N LEU A 649 -58.50 11.77 -49.22
CA LEU A 649 -58.02 13.07 -49.67
C LEU A 649 -56.52 13.19 -49.39
N GLY A 650 -55.69 13.14 -50.44
CA GLY A 650 -54.25 13.32 -50.34
C GLY A 650 -53.83 14.79 -50.31
N SER A 651 -52.89 15.13 -49.43
CA SER A 651 -52.21 16.43 -49.38
C SER A 651 -50.71 16.23 -49.59
N ASN A 652 -50.17 16.79 -50.67
CA ASN A 652 -48.74 16.70 -50.99
C ASN A 652 -47.92 17.57 -50.02
N GLY A 653 -46.83 17.00 -49.51
CA GLY A 653 -45.86 17.70 -48.69
C GLY A 653 -44.81 18.47 -49.49
N VAL A 654 -43.91 19.16 -48.78
CA VAL A 654 -42.68 19.72 -49.35
C VAL A 654 -41.51 18.84 -48.89
N PRO A 655 -40.75 18.23 -49.81
CA PRO A 655 -39.67 17.32 -49.43
C PRO A 655 -38.53 18.09 -48.76
N ALA A 656 -38.01 17.57 -47.65
CA ALA A 656 -36.75 18.08 -47.11
C ALA A 656 -35.59 17.78 -48.06
N ALA A 657 -34.50 18.55 -47.96
CA ALA A 657 -33.37 18.40 -48.85
C ALA A 657 -32.70 17.02 -48.69
N PRO A 658 -32.62 16.19 -49.76
CA PRO A 658 -32.16 14.79 -49.66
C PRO A 658 -30.75 14.62 -49.07
N GLN A 659 -29.89 15.62 -49.22
CA GLN A 659 -28.51 15.62 -48.71
C GLN A 659 -28.40 15.55 -47.18
N PHE A 660 -29.46 15.90 -46.44
CA PHE A 660 -29.51 15.83 -44.98
C PHE A 660 -30.25 14.59 -44.48
N ALA A 661 -30.93 13.82 -45.34
CA ALA A 661 -31.66 12.63 -44.94
C ALA A 661 -30.70 11.55 -44.39
N GLY A 662 -31.06 10.96 -43.23
CA GLY A 662 -30.25 9.93 -42.57
C GLY A 662 -28.89 10.39 -42.02
N LYS A 663 -28.58 11.69 -42.11
CA LYS A 663 -27.36 12.27 -41.55
C LYS A 663 -27.49 12.51 -40.05
N LYS A 664 -26.36 12.50 -39.35
CA LYS A 664 -26.22 12.77 -37.92
C LYS A 664 -25.52 14.10 -37.67
N SER A 665 -25.71 14.68 -36.49
CA SER A 665 -25.11 15.96 -36.13
C SER A 665 -23.72 15.77 -35.55
N ILE A 666 -22.83 16.74 -35.76
CA ILE A 666 -21.56 16.85 -35.03
C ILE A 666 -21.75 16.81 -33.50
N ASP A 667 -22.89 17.28 -32.99
CA ASP A 667 -23.17 17.26 -31.56
C ASP A 667 -23.30 15.83 -31.01
N ASP A 668 -23.61 14.84 -31.85
CA ASP A 668 -23.62 13.42 -31.45
C ASP A 668 -22.19 12.86 -31.26
N LEU A 669 -21.16 13.63 -31.59
CA LEU A 669 -19.73 13.30 -31.46
C LEU A 669 -18.97 14.20 -30.48
N LYS A 670 -19.54 15.36 -30.09
CA LYS A 670 -18.95 16.27 -29.10
C LYS A 670 -19.29 15.82 -27.67
N ASP A 671 -18.34 16.00 -26.77
CA ASP A 671 -18.50 15.79 -25.32
C ASP A 671 -19.13 14.43 -24.99
N LEU A 672 -18.65 13.36 -25.62
CA LEU A 672 -19.23 12.01 -25.51
C LEU A 672 -19.23 11.51 -24.07
N PHE A 673 -18.12 11.71 -23.37
CA PHE A 673 -17.95 11.39 -21.96
C PHE A 673 -16.77 12.18 -21.38
N SER A 674 -16.70 12.25 -20.06
CA SER A 674 -15.52 12.68 -19.33
C SER A 674 -14.80 11.46 -18.75
N ILE A 675 -13.47 11.45 -18.80
CA ILE A 675 -12.63 10.44 -18.15
C ILE A 675 -11.78 11.11 -17.07
N ASN A 676 -11.64 10.45 -15.92
CA ASN A 676 -10.70 10.82 -14.86
C ASN A 676 -9.80 9.62 -14.58
N VAL A 677 -8.48 9.83 -14.65
CA VAL A 677 -7.47 8.79 -14.44
C VAL A 677 -6.59 9.17 -13.26
N ASP A 678 -6.34 8.20 -12.39
CA ASP A 678 -5.46 8.31 -11.22
C ASP A 678 -5.73 9.58 -10.39
N ASN A 679 -7.02 9.87 -10.19
CA ASN A 679 -7.54 11.02 -9.43
C ASN A 679 -6.92 12.36 -9.86
N SER A 680 -6.81 12.60 -11.16
CA SER A 680 -6.54 13.95 -11.71
C SER A 680 -7.54 14.95 -11.13
N ILE A 681 -7.12 16.19 -10.85
CA ILE A 681 -8.01 17.22 -10.28
C ILE A 681 -9.13 17.50 -11.27
N ASP A 682 -8.75 17.74 -12.53
CA ASP A 682 -9.69 18.01 -13.61
C ASP A 682 -9.84 16.79 -14.53
N PRO A 683 -11.07 16.27 -14.73
CA PRO A 683 -11.31 15.25 -15.74
C PRO A 683 -11.09 15.79 -17.16
N VAL A 684 -10.92 14.88 -18.12
CA VAL A 684 -10.80 15.19 -19.54
C VAL A 684 -12.10 14.84 -20.23
N THR A 685 -12.69 15.79 -20.96
CA THR A 685 -13.84 15.53 -21.83
C THR A 685 -13.35 15.09 -23.20
N ILE A 686 -13.93 14.00 -23.71
CA ILE A 686 -13.54 13.36 -24.97
C ILE A 686 -14.68 13.43 -25.97
N GLY A 687 -14.34 13.82 -27.20
CA GLY A 687 -15.21 13.81 -28.37
C GLY A 687 -14.49 13.24 -29.59
N LEU A 688 -15.27 12.88 -30.60
CA LEU A 688 -14.79 12.42 -31.91
C LEU A 688 -15.22 13.38 -33.03
N ASP A 689 -15.62 14.60 -32.68
CA ASP A 689 -16.15 15.62 -33.59
C ASP A 689 -15.13 16.09 -34.63
N ARG A 690 -13.84 15.97 -34.34
CA ARG A 690 -12.76 16.25 -35.31
C ARG A 690 -12.79 15.36 -36.55
N LEU A 691 -13.46 14.20 -36.48
CA LEU A 691 -13.60 13.28 -37.60
C LEU A 691 -14.75 13.65 -38.55
N VAL A 692 -15.56 14.67 -38.22
CA VAL A 692 -16.65 15.13 -39.10
C VAL A 692 -16.10 15.68 -40.41
N GLY A 693 -16.77 15.35 -41.52
CA GLY A 693 -16.35 15.72 -42.87
C GLY A 693 -15.22 14.86 -43.43
N SER A 694 -14.72 13.89 -42.65
CA SER A 694 -13.82 12.86 -43.16
C SER A 694 -14.63 11.73 -43.82
N ASN A 695 -14.13 11.19 -44.94
CA ASN A 695 -14.68 9.99 -45.56
C ASN A 695 -14.16 8.72 -44.87
N LEU A 696 -14.08 8.74 -43.53
CA LEU A 696 -13.53 7.65 -42.74
C LEU A 696 -14.64 6.76 -42.20
N ARG A 697 -14.41 5.45 -42.32
CA ARG A 697 -15.20 4.40 -41.68
C ARG A 697 -14.28 3.63 -40.75
N LEU A 698 -14.54 3.72 -39.45
CA LEU A 698 -13.61 3.22 -38.43
C LEU A 698 -14.18 2.01 -37.69
N SER A 699 -13.39 0.94 -37.62
CA SER A 699 -13.69 -0.24 -36.82
C SER A 699 -13.55 0.02 -35.31
N GLY A 700 -14.00 -0.92 -34.47
CA GLY A 700 -13.88 -0.79 -33.02
C GLY A 700 -12.43 -0.59 -32.54
N ALA A 701 -11.47 -1.30 -33.15
CA ALA A 701 -10.06 -1.15 -32.84
C ALA A 701 -9.49 0.22 -33.26
N GLN A 702 -9.91 0.75 -34.41
CA GLN A 702 -9.49 2.08 -34.88
C GLN A 702 -10.09 3.20 -34.03
N ILE A 703 -11.35 3.05 -33.59
CA ILE A 703 -11.98 3.97 -32.63
C ILE A 703 -11.24 3.91 -31.29
N ALA A 704 -10.86 2.73 -30.81
CA ALA A 704 -10.10 2.58 -29.57
C ALA A 704 -8.70 3.24 -29.66
N ALA A 705 -8.03 3.12 -30.81
CA ALA A 705 -6.77 3.83 -31.08
C ALA A 705 -6.97 5.36 -31.10
N GLU A 706 -8.04 5.84 -31.74
CA GLU A 706 -8.36 7.26 -31.77
C GLU A 706 -8.68 7.82 -30.38
N LEU A 707 -9.46 7.10 -29.58
CA LEU A 707 -9.77 7.46 -28.19
C LEU A 707 -8.50 7.46 -27.34
N THR A 708 -7.62 6.47 -27.51
CA THR A 708 -6.32 6.41 -26.83
C THR A 708 -5.49 7.66 -27.13
N ASN A 709 -5.35 8.01 -28.40
CA ASN A 709 -4.55 9.17 -28.82
C ASN A 709 -5.20 10.48 -28.34
N SER A 710 -6.52 10.62 -28.49
CA SER A 710 -7.26 11.81 -28.03
C SER A 710 -7.19 12.00 -26.52
N ILE A 711 -7.31 10.92 -25.74
CA ILE A 711 -7.22 10.97 -24.27
C ILE A 711 -5.81 11.38 -23.82
N ASN A 712 -4.77 10.73 -24.33
CA ASN A 712 -3.38 11.06 -23.97
C ASN A 712 -3.03 12.51 -24.35
N ARG A 713 -3.37 12.92 -25.59
CA ARG A 713 -3.20 14.31 -26.07
C ARG A 713 -3.96 15.34 -25.23
N ALA A 714 -5.04 14.95 -24.57
CA ALA A 714 -5.83 15.84 -23.72
C ALA A 714 -5.40 15.80 -22.25
N TYR A 715 -4.76 14.71 -21.78
CA TYR A 715 -4.05 14.67 -20.50
C TYR A 715 -2.69 15.36 -20.53
N GLY A 716 -2.15 15.66 -21.72
CA GLY A 716 -0.98 16.51 -21.86
C GLY A 716 0.19 15.87 -22.60
N ASP A 717 -0.02 14.76 -23.32
CA ASP A 717 1.02 14.14 -24.17
C ASP A 717 1.39 14.98 -25.41
N GLU A 718 0.86 16.21 -25.54
CA GLU A 718 1.14 17.13 -26.63
C GLU A 718 1.40 18.53 -26.07
N LYS A 719 2.37 19.25 -26.66
CA LYS A 719 2.61 20.67 -26.38
C LYS A 719 1.92 21.57 -27.41
N PRO A 720 1.40 22.74 -26.99
CA PRO A 720 0.77 23.67 -27.91
C PRO A 720 1.76 24.45 -28.77
N PHE A 721 1.34 24.77 -29.99
CA PHE A 721 1.90 25.91 -30.72
C PHE A 721 1.33 27.20 -30.14
N ASN A 722 2.18 28.18 -29.87
CA ASN A 722 1.74 29.49 -29.37
C ASN A 722 2.61 30.59 -29.99
N PHE A 723 1.99 31.48 -30.76
CA PHE A 723 2.67 32.57 -31.47
C PHE A 723 2.32 33.94 -30.91
N SER A 724 1.68 34.00 -29.73
CA SER A 724 1.15 35.25 -29.15
C SER A 724 2.23 36.26 -28.76
N SER A 725 3.48 35.82 -28.62
CA SER A 725 4.65 36.68 -28.36
C SER A 725 5.21 37.34 -29.63
N LEU A 726 4.77 36.94 -30.82
CA LEU A 726 5.22 37.52 -32.08
C LEU A 726 4.44 38.78 -32.41
N VAL A 727 5.11 39.76 -33.02
CA VAL A 727 4.51 41.04 -33.44
C VAL A 727 4.54 41.12 -34.97
N GLY A 728 3.36 41.15 -35.60
CA GLY A 728 3.20 41.18 -37.06
C GLY A 728 3.11 39.78 -37.70
N ALA A 729 3.34 39.69 -39.00
CA ALA A 729 3.26 38.43 -39.74
C ALA A 729 4.22 37.38 -39.17
N THR A 730 3.71 36.17 -38.93
CA THR A 730 4.48 35.01 -38.50
C THR A 730 5.41 34.55 -39.62
N PHE A 731 4.88 34.43 -40.84
CA PHE A 731 5.63 34.18 -42.07
C PHE A 731 4.82 34.66 -43.29
N THR A 732 5.45 34.71 -44.45
CA THR A 732 4.87 35.17 -45.72
C THR A 732 4.97 34.05 -46.75
N VAL A 733 3.89 33.86 -47.53
CA VAL A 733 3.80 32.89 -48.62
C VAL A 733 3.69 33.64 -49.95
N GLN A 734 4.48 33.26 -50.94
CA GLN A 734 4.43 33.84 -52.28
C GLN A 734 4.33 32.75 -53.35
N LEU A 735 3.39 32.90 -54.28
CA LEU A 735 3.29 32.05 -55.47
C LEU A 735 4.09 32.65 -56.64
N THR A 736 4.87 31.83 -57.32
CA THR A 736 5.58 32.17 -58.56
C THR A 736 5.00 31.33 -59.70
N PRO A 737 4.26 31.94 -60.64
CA PRO A 737 3.61 31.21 -61.72
C PRO A 737 4.60 30.48 -62.65
N ALA A 738 4.27 29.25 -63.05
CA ALA A 738 5.15 28.44 -63.91
C ALA A 738 5.37 29.03 -65.33
N GLY A 739 4.42 29.85 -65.82
CA GLY A 739 4.41 30.40 -67.17
C GLY A 739 5.00 31.80 -67.34
N GLY A 740 5.70 32.33 -66.33
CA GLY A 740 6.30 33.68 -66.39
C GLY A 740 5.30 34.84 -66.23
N ALA A 741 4.06 34.56 -65.82
CA ALA A 741 3.10 35.59 -65.44
C ALA A 741 3.55 36.33 -64.18
N THR A 742 3.15 37.59 -64.03
CA THR A 742 3.49 38.41 -62.86
C THR A 742 3.02 37.73 -61.57
N PRO A 743 3.91 37.51 -60.57
CA PRO A 743 3.52 36.93 -59.29
C PRO A 743 2.43 37.76 -58.58
N PRO A 744 1.45 37.14 -57.92
CA PRO A 744 0.57 37.85 -57.00
C PRO A 744 1.37 38.47 -55.84
N ALA A 745 0.80 39.48 -55.19
CA ALA A 745 1.40 40.09 -54.01
C ALA A 745 1.65 39.03 -52.91
N PRO A 746 2.77 39.12 -52.16
CA PRO A 746 3.04 38.20 -51.05
C PRO A 746 1.89 38.18 -50.03
N LEU A 747 1.56 36.99 -49.53
CA LEU A 747 0.51 36.78 -48.55
C LEU A 747 1.12 36.61 -47.16
N ASP A 748 0.88 37.58 -46.29
CA ASP A 748 1.28 37.50 -44.88
C ASP A 748 0.33 36.59 -44.10
N ILE A 749 0.92 35.64 -43.36
CA ILE A 749 0.23 34.77 -42.42
C ILE A 749 0.55 35.24 -41.01
N ASP A 750 -0.46 35.70 -40.28
CA ASP A 750 -0.36 36.08 -38.86
C ASP A 750 -1.12 35.08 -37.99
N LEU A 751 -0.39 34.32 -37.17
CA LEU A 751 -0.93 33.34 -36.23
C LEU A 751 -0.93 33.85 -34.79
N SER A 752 -0.50 35.08 -34.52
CA SER A 752 -0.35 35.63 -33.16
C SER A 752 -1.67 35.67 -32.38
N GLN A 753 -2.80 35.80 -33.09
CA GLN A 753 -4.14 35.86 -32.51
C GLN A 753 -4.92 34.55 -32.60
N ALA A 754 -4.36 33.52 -33.27
CA ALA A 754 -5.01 32.24 -33.47
C ALA A 754 -4.88 31.31 -32.24
N GLY A 755 -5.77 30.33 -32.14
CA GLY A 755 -5.81 29.35 -31.04
C GLY A 755 -6.95 29.55 -30.05
N ASP A 756 -6.82 28.90 -28.89
CA ASP A 756 -7.72 29.04 -27.75
C ASP A 756 -7.58 30.41 -27.04
N ASP A 757 -8.26 30.61 -25.91
CA ASP A 757 -8.19 31.87 -25.15
C ASP A 757 -6.77 32.21 -24.66
N LYS A 758 -5.90 31.19 -24.55
CA LYS A 758 -4.47 31.34 -24.22
C LYS A 758 -3.58 31.36 -25.47
N LYS A 759 -4.17 31.41 -26.66
CA LYS A 759 -3.50 31.37 -27.98
C LYS A 759 -2.72 30.08 -28.23
N ASN A 760 -3.11 29.00 -27.55
CA ASN A 760 -2.56 27.67 -27.80
C ASN A 760 -3.29 27.03 -28.98
N MET A 761 -2.53 26.37 -29.85
CA MET A 761 -3.02 25.69 -31.04
C MET A 761 -2.47 24.28 -31.11
N ARG A 762 -3.33 23.30 -31.41
CA ARG A 762 -2.84 22.01 -31.91
C ARG A 762 -2.40 22.18 -33.36
N TYR A 763 -1.63 21.24 -33.91
CA TYR A 763 -1.21 21.35 -35.31
C TYR A 763 -2.42 21.42 -36.26
N GLU A 764 -3.53 20.77 -35.92
CA GLU A 764 -4.78 20.83 -36.69
C GLU A 764 -5.34 22.26 -36.73
N ASP A 765 -5.29 22.97 -35.60
CA ASP A 765 -5.78 24.36 -35.49
C ASP A 765 -4.87 25.31 -36.24
N MET A 766 -3.56 25.09 -36.19
CA MET A 766 -2.57 25.87 -36.95
C MET A 766 -2.78 25.70 -38.47
N VAL A 767 -2.97 24.46 -38.94
CA VAL A 767 -3.26 24.18 -40.35
C VAL A 767 -4.56 24.86 -40.78
N LYS A 768 -5.62 24.75 -39.97
CA LYS A 768 -6.91 25.40 -40.25
C LYS A 768 -6.80 26.91 -40.29
N ALA A 769 -6.12 27.53 -39.32
CA ALA A 769 -5.92 28.97 -39.27
C ALA A 769 -5.14 29.48 -40.49
N THR A 770 -4.07 28.77 -40.87
CA THR A 770 -3.27 29.12 -42.05
C THR A 770 -4.08 28.96 -43.33
N GLN A 771 -4.79 27.83 -43.50
CA GLN A 771 -5.63 27.58 -44.67
C GLN A 771 -6.76 28.61 -44.78
N ALA A 772 -7.34 29.05 -43.65
CA ALA A 772 -8.38 30.08 -43.65
C ALA A 772 -7.86 31.42 -44.17
N ILE A 773 -6.62 31.81 -43.83
CA ILE A 773 -5.98 33.03 -44.35
C ILE A 773 -5.69 32.89 -45.85
N VAL A 774 -5.20 31.71 -46.29
CA VAL A 774 -4.97 31.39 -47.71
C VAL A 774 -6.26 31.48 -48.53
N ASP A 775 -7.33 30.87 -48.05
CA ASP A 775 -8.63 30.84 -48.73
C ASP A 775 -9.36 32.19 -48.66
N ALA A 776 -8.98 33.07 -47.72
CA ALA A 776 -9.52 34.42 -47.66
C ALA A 776 -8.98 35.34 -48.77
N ASN A 777 -7.84 35.01 -49.37
CA ASN A 777 -7.26 35.77 -50.48
C ASN A 777 -7.65 35.15 -51.83
N PRO A 778 -8.42 35.86 -52.70
CA PRO A 778 -8.85 35.32 -54.00
C PRO A 778 -7.71 34.89 -54.94
N SER A 779 -6.51 35.44 -54.76
CA SER A 779 -5.34 35.08 -55.58
C SER A 779 -4.74 33.73 -55.20
N TYR A 780 -4.98 33.27 -53.96
CA TYR A 780 -4.41 32.06 -53.36
C TYR A 780 -5.46 30.97 -53.10
N ALA A 781 -6.74 31.34 -52.94
CA ALA A 781 -7.85 30.43 -52.68
C ALA A 781 -7.92 29.30 -53.72
N GLY A 782 -7.94 28.05 -53.25
CA GLY A 782 -7.96 26.85 -54.10
C GLY A 782 -6.64 26.55 -54.84
N LYS A 783 -5.59 27.37 -54.69
CA LYS A 783 -4.27 27.15 -55.32
C LYS A 783 -3.21 26.65 -54.35
N VAL A 784 -3.33 26.96 -53.06
CA VAL A 784 -2.41 26.49 -52.03
C VAL A 784 -3.18 25.67 -51.01
N LYS A 785 -2.67 24.46 -50.75
CA LYS A 785 -3.17 23.57 -49.70
C LYS A 785 -2.13 23.45 -48.60
N VAL A 786 -2.58 23.66 -47.36
CA VAL A 786 -1.76 23.58 -46.16
C VAL A 786 -1.99 22.24 -45.46
N SER A 787 -0.91 21.60 -45.03
CA SER A 787 -0.93 20.42 -44.16
C SER A 787 0.24 20.47 -43.19
N TYR A 788 0.27 19.58 -42.20
CA TYR A 788 1.40 19.49 -41.27
C TYR A 788 1.92 18.06 -41.24
N ASP A 789 3.22 17.90 -41.47
CA ASP A 789 3.93 16.63 -41.31
C ASP A 789 4.38 16.50 -39.86
N THR A 790 3.76 15.57 -39.14
CA THR A 790 3.97 15.36 -37.70
C THR A 790 5.32 14.71 -37.39
N VAL A 791 5.88 13.93 -38.33
CA VAL A 791 7.16 13.22 -38.16
C VAL A 791 8.33 14.16 -38.46
N LEU A 792 8.21 14.93 -39.54
CA LEU A 792 9.22 15.93 -39.92
C LEU A 792 9.08 17.25 -39.16
N GLN A 793 7.96 17.45 -38.45
CA GLN A 793 7.59 18.69 -37.76
C GLN A 793 7.61 19.92 -38.68
N LYS A 794 6.96 19.79 -39.85
CA LYS A 794 6.93 20.83 -40.89
C LYS A 794 5.50 21.19 -41.27
N LEU A 795 5.23 22.49 -41.34
CA LEU A 795 4.04 23.04 -42.00
C LEU A 795 4.29 23.02 -43.51
N MET A 796 3.56 22.16 -44.20
CA MET A 796 3.70 21.86 -45.61
C MET A 796 2.71 22.68 -46.45
N PHE A 797 3.20 23.21 -47.56
CA PHE A 797 2.44 23.96 -48.54
C PHE A 797 2.53 23.25 -49.88
N THR A 798 1.39 22.80 -50.38
CA THR A 798 1.25 22.08 -51.65
C THR A 798 0.57 22.98 -52.67
N SER A 799 1.14 23.09 -53.86
CA SER A 799 0.52 23.82 -54.97
C SER A 799 -0.51 22.93 -55.66
N ALA A 800 -1.71 23.46 -55.93
CA ALA A 800 -2.75 22.72 -56.67
C ALA A 800 -2.47 22.66 -58.19
N GLY A 801 -1.42 23.35 -58.66
CA GLY A 801 -0.94 23.36 -60.04
C GLY A 801 0.59 23.38 -60.10
N ASN A 802 1.15 23.88 -61.20
CA ASN A 802 2.61 23.90 -61.42
C ASN A 802 3.32 25.13 -60.82
N ASP A 803 2.59 26.01 -60.12
CA ASP A 803 3.15 27.23 -59.53
C ASP A 803 4.09 26.88 -58.37
N LYS A 804 5.22 27.59 -58.27
CA LYS A 804 6.18 27.41 -57.18
C LYS A 804 5.81 28.24 -55.96
N ILE A 805 5.98 27.68 -54.78
CA ILE A 805 5.75 28.35 -53.51
C ILE A 805 7.08 28.80 -52.91
N THR A 806 7.15 30.04 -52.43
CA THR A 806 8.25 30.57 -51.62
C THR A 806 7.73 30.97 -50.24
N ILE A 807 8.46 30.60 -49.19
CA ILE A 807 8.17 30.95 -47.80
C ILE A 807 9.30 31.79 -47.25
N SER A 808 8.98 32.93 -46.65
CA SER A 808 9.93 33.81 -45.96
C SER A 808 9.39 34.25 -44.60
N SER A 809 10.23 34.69 -43.68
CA SER A 809 9.79 35.30 -42.43
C SER A 809 10.74 36.41 -42.02
N ALA A 810 10.21 37.49 -41.45
CA ALA A 810 10.98 38.55 -40.81
C ALA A 810 11.22 38.28 -39.31
N GLN A 811 10.61 37.22 -38.76
CA GLN A 811 10.68 36.87 -37.35
C GLN A 811 11.86 35.94 -37.08
N SER A 812 12.88 36.43 -36.38
CA SER A 812 14.07 35.63 -36.03
C SER A 812 13.75 34.40 -35.17
N SER A 813 12.68 34.46 -34.38
CA SER A 813 12.17 33.36 -33.54
C SER A 813 11.56 32.20 -34.32
N ILE A 814 11.17 32.40 -35.59
CA ILE A 814 10.74 31.33 -36.51
C ILE A 814 11.94 30.52 -37.03
N GLY A 815 13.17 31.02 -36.80
CA GLY A 815 14.39 30.31 -37.15
C GLY A 815 14.64 30.22 -38.67
N LEU A 816 13.98 31.07 -39.46
CA LEU A 816 14.12 31.10 -40.91
C LEU A 816 15.03 32.27 -41.34
N THR A 817 16.32 31.98 -41.57
CA THR A 817 17.30 32.99 -41.99
C THR A 817 17.35 33.22 -43.51
N ASN A 818 16.96 32.22 -44.31
CA ASN A 818 16.88 32.31 -45.78
C ASN A 818 15.50 31.85 -46.26
N PRO A 819 14.92 32.45 -47.32
CA PRO A 819 13.65 32.00 -47.89
C PRO A 819 13.72 30.52 -48.34
N ILE A 820 12.66 29.76 -48.06
CA ILE A 820 12.49 28.38 -48.56
C ILE A 820 11.76 28.45 -49.89
N VAL A 821 12.42 28.03 -50.97
CA VAL A 821 11.83 28.01 -52.32
C VAL A 821 11.55 26.56 -52.71
N GLN A 822 10.33 26.30 -53.19
CA GLN A 822 9.94 24.98 -53.71
C GLN A 822 10.84 24.57 -54.91
N GLY A 823 11.39 23.36 -54.85
CA GLY A 823 12.19 22.79 -55.92
C GLY A 823 11.39 22.56 -57.21
N VAL A 824 12.08 22.40 -58.34
CA VAL A 824 11.44 22.25 -59.66
C VAL A 824 10.61 20.96 -59.78
N ASN A 825 10.94 19.93 -58.99
CA ASN A 825 10.27 18.62 -59.01
C ASN A 825 9.63 18.26 -57.65
N ASP A 826 9.57 19.22 -56.71
CA ASP A 826 9.00 18.97 -55.40
C ASP A 826 7.49 19.25 -55.44
N GLU A 827 6.67 18.33 -54.95
CA GLU A 827 5.21 18.53 -54.89
C GLU A 827 4.80 19.57 -53.81
N SER A 828 5.65 19.79 -52.81
CA SER A 828 5.39 20.70 -51.69
C SER A 828 6.67 21.31 -51.13
N VAL A 829 6.51 22.40 -50.37
CA VAL A 829 7.57 23.03 -49.58
C VAL A 829 7.17 23.06 -48.11
N GLY A 830 8.13 22.85 -47.20
CA GLY A 830 7.86 22.72 -45.76
C GLY A 830 8.64 23.71 -44.91
N LEU A 831 7.93 24.42 -44.03
CA LEU A 831 8.52 25.28 -42.98
C LEU A 831 8.62 24.49 -41.68
N THR A 832 9.83 24.33 -41.13
CA THR A 832 10.04 23.67 -39.83
C THR A 832 9.39 24.50 -38.73
N LEU A 833 8.37 23.93 -38.09
CA LEU A 833 7.66 24.55 -36.98
C LEU A 833 7.40 23.48 -35.94
N ALA A 834 8.03 23.60 -34.79
CA ALA A 834 7.78 22.74 -33.63
C ALA A 834 7.26 23.60 -32.46
N PRO A 835 6.50 23.01 -31.52
CA PRO A 835 6.10 23.70 -30.29
C PRO A 835 7.33 24.23 -29.54
N ALA A 836 7.32 25.50 -29.12
CA ALA A 836 8.50 26.09 -28.50
C ALA A 836 8.75 25.46 -27.11
N ALA A 837 10.02 25.32 -26.72
CA ALA A 837 10.36 24.67 -25.45
C ALA A 837 9.78 25.37 -24.21
N SER A 838 9.56 26.69 -24.29
CA SER A 838 9.02 27.53 -23.23
C SER A 838 7.49 27.62 -23.19
N THR A 839 6.76 27.04 -24.16
CA THR A 839 5.29 27.05 -24.10
C THR A 839 4.80 26.15 -22.99
N ALA A 840 3.89 26.66 -22.16
CA ALA A 840 3.23 25.87 -21.13
C ALA A 840 2.43 24.72 -21.76
N SER A 841 2.43 23.56 -21.11
CA SER A 841 1.60 22.42 -21.51
C SER A 841 0.11 22.76 -21.47
N TYR A 842 -0.72 22.00 -22.20
CA TYR A 842 -2.19 22.16 -22.14
C TYR A 842 -2.78 21.96 -20.74
N ARG A 843 -2.07 21.22 -19.88
CA ARG A 843 -2.46 20.93 -18.50
C ARG A 843 -1.31 21.22 -17.54
N ALA A 844 -1.66 21.52 -16.30
CA ALA A 844 -0.70 21.63 -15.22
C ALA A 844 -0.01 20.27 -14.97
N ILE A 845 1.26 20.31 -14.54
CA ILE A 845 2.10 19.12 -14.36
C ILE A 845 1.45 18.07 -13.44
N ASN A 846 0.73 18.49 -12.39
CA ASN A 846 0.09 17.58 -11.44
C ASN A 846 -1.13 16.84 -12.02
N ASP A 847 -1.72 17.35 -13.11
CA ASP A 847 -2.88 16.76 -13.80
C ASP A 847 -2.47 15.99 -15.05
N GLN A 848 -1.19 16.02 -15.44
CA GLN A 848 -0.70 15.22 -16.55
C GLN A 848 -0.76 13.73 -16.21
N ARG A 849 -1.24 12.91 -17.16
CA ARG A 849 -1.32 11.45 -17.07
C ARG A 849 -0.84 10.87 -18.39
N PHE A 850 -0.05 9.82 -18.32
CA PHE A 850 0.63 9.23 -19.47
C PHE A 850 0.26 7.76 -19.63
N GLY A 851 0.13 7.30 -20.88
CA GLY A 851 -0.04 5.88 -21.20
C GLY A 851 -1.44 5.34 -20.96
N VAL A 852 -2.46 6.21 -20.87
CA VAL A 852 -3.87 5.78 -20.85
C VAL A 852 -4.14 4.99 -22.13
N LYS A 853 -4.85 3.87 -22.00
CA LYS A 853 -5.09 2.97 -23.14
C LYS A 853 -6.55 2.58 -23.22
N VAL A 854 -7.12 2.65 -24.41
CA VAL A 854 -8.45 2.14 -24.73
C VAL A 854 -8.30 0.96 -25.67
N GLU A 855 -8.95 -0.15 -25.34
CA GLU A 855 -8.97 -1.36 -26.16
C GLU A 855 -10.42 -1.73 -26.52
N TYR A 856 -10.62 -2.33 -27.69
CA TYR A 856 -11.92 -2.90 -28.07
C TYR A 856 -11.85 -4.42 -27.97
N ASP A 857 -12.68 -5.01 -27.10
CA ASP A 857 -12.87 -6.45 -27.03
C ASP A 857 -13.93 -6.86 -28.06
N ALA A 858 -13.49 -7.40 -29.21
CA ALA A 858 -14.38 -7.82 -30.28
C ALA A 858 -15.23 -9.06 -29.93
N VAL A 859 -14.83 -9.85 -28.92
CA VAL A 859 -15.57 -11.05 -28.50
C VAL A 859 -16.72 -10.68 -27.58
N LYS A 860 -16.47 -9.79 -26.61
CA LYS A 860 -17.51 -9.29 -25.69
C LYS A 860 -18.30 -8.12 -26.27
N GLY A 861 -17.78 -7.47 -27.30
CA GLY A 861 -18.35 -6.27 -27.91
C GLY A 861 -18.39 -5.11 -26.93
N GLY A 862 -17.23 -4.57 -26.55
CA GLY A 862 -17.14 -3.46 -25.59
C GLY A 862 -15.76 -2.80 -25.56
N PHE A 863 -15.71 -1.54 -25.08
CA PHE A 863 -14.48 -0.79 -24.91
C PHE A 863 -13.94 -0.91 -23.49
N VAL A 864 -12.64 -1.14 -23.32
CA VAL A 864 -11.96 -1.22 -22.02
C VAL A 864 -11.01 -0.04 -21.89
N PHE A 865 -11.25 0.83 -20.91
CA PHE A 865 -10.41 1.99 -20.62
C PHE A 865 -9.46 1.64 -19.47
N LYS A 866 -8.17 1.85 -19.66
CA LYS A 866 -7.10 1.51 -18.70
C LYS A 866 -6.30 2.75 -18.31
N SER A 867 -6.00 2.91 -17.01
CA SER A 867 -5.33 4.09 -16.42
C SER A 867 -3.91 4.37 -16.93
N GLY A 868 -3.24 3.40 -17.58
CA GLY A 868 -1.84 3.51 -17.97
C GLY A 868 -0.83 3.28 -16.84
N SER A 869 -1.17 3.67 -15.60
CA SER A 869 -0.45 3.26 -14.40
C SER A 869 -0.96 1.92 -13.86
N THR A 870 -0.09 1.15 -13.20
CA THR A 870 -0.46 -0.10 -12.52
C THR A 870 -0.48 0.03 -11.00
N GLY A 871 -1.11 -0.94 -10.36
CA GLY A 871 -1.09 -1.09 -8.92
C GLY A 871 -2.30 -0.48 -8.25
N ASP A 872 -2.39 -0.62 -6.93
CA ASP A 872 -3.59 -0.25 -6.19
C ASP A 872 -3.88 1.25 -6.18
N SER A 873 -2.87 2.10 -6.42
CA SER A 873 -3.06 3.56 -6.54
C SER A 873 -3.76 3.96 -7.84
N SER A 874 -3.82 3.08 -8.84
CA SER A 874 -4.44 3.37 -10.13
C SER A 874 -5.96 3.52 -10.00
N SER A 875 -6.55 4.45 -10.74
CA SER A 875 -8.00 4.62 -10.83
C SER A 875 -8.45 5.06 -12.22
N VAL A 876 -9.66 4.69 -12.61
CA VAL A 876 -10.32 5.17 -13.84
C VAL A 876 -11.79 5.39 -13.55
N THR A 877 -12.30 6.56 -13.92
CA THR A 877 -13.71 6.92 -13.86
C THR A 877 -14.15 7.46 -15.21
N VAL A 878 -15.21 6.90 -15.78
CA VAL A 878 -15.90 7.49 -16.93
C VAL A 878 -17.24 8.06 -16.45
N SER A 879 -17.44 9.36 -16.66
CA SER A 879 -18.60 10.12 -16.19
C SER A 879 -19.12 11.06 -17.28
N ASN A 880 -20.16 11.85 -16.97
CA ASN A 880 -20.77 12.81 -17.90
C ASN A 880 -21.08 12.22 -19.28
N ILE A 881 -21.51 10.95 -19.32
CA ILE A 881 -21.79 10.24 -20.57
C ILE A 881 -22.98 10.91 -21.24
N LYS A 882 -22.78 11.43 -22.45
CA LYS A 882 -23.80 12.18 -23.18
C LYS A 882 -24.88 11.24 -23.72
N PRO A 883 -26.14 11.37 -23.27
CA PRO A 883 -27.22 10.51 -23.75
C PRO A 883 -27.53 10.76 -25.23
N ASN A 884 -28.05 9.73 -25.91
CA ASN A 884 -28.48 9.80 -27.31
C ASN A 884 -27.38 10.31 -28.27
N SER A 885 -26.12 10.02 -27.94
CA SER A 885 -24.94 10.34 -28.73
C SER A 885 -24.27 9.04 -29.21
N LEU A 886 -23.09 9.13 -29.85
CA LEU A 886 -22.29 7.94 -30.15
C LEU A 886 -21.88 7.17 -28.88
N ALA A 887 -21.79 7.86 -27.73
CA ALA A 887 -21.37 7.26 -26.46
C ALA A 887 -22.31 6.14 -26.01
N THR A 888 -23.62 6.37 -26.08
CA THR A 888 -24.65 5.45 -25.58
C THR A 888 -25.21 4.51 -26.65
N GLN A 889 -24.75 4.60 -27.90
CA GLN A 889 -25.19 3.70 -28.98
C GLN A 889 -24.60 2.30 -28.78
N THR A 890 -25.46 1.28 -28.73
CA THR A 890 -25.06 -0.11 -28.53
C THR A 890 -24.65 -0.83 -29.82
N SER A 891 -25.17 -0.38 -30.96
CA SER A 891 -24.75 -0.84 -32.30
C SER A 891 -24.03 0.30 -33.00
N LYS A 892 -22.81 0.05 -33.50
CA LYS A 892 -21.95 1.07 -34.12
C LYS A 892 -21.79 2.33 -33.24
N GLY A 893 -21.52 2.13 -31.95
CA GLY A 893 -21.27 3.19 -30.96
C GLY A 893 -20.32 2.72 -29.85
N LEU A 894 -20.22 3.46 -28.73
CA LEU A 894 -19.29 3.12 -27.65
C LEU A 894 -19.91 2.24 -26.55
N GLY A 895 -21.22 2.02 -26.57
CA GLY A 895 -21.90 1.12 -25.64
C GLY A 895 -21.86 1.56 -24.17
N LEU A 896 -21.59 2.83 -23.86
CA LEU A 896 -21.56 3.37 -22.50
C LEU A 896 -23.00 3.57 -21.96
N THR A 897 -23.74 2.47 -21.81
CA THR A 897 -25.15 2.45 -21.39
C THR A 897 -25.30 1.91 -19.97
N GLY A 898 -26.27 2.39 -19.20
CA GLY A 898 -26.56 1.89 -17.86
C GLY A 898 -26.11 2.84 -16.74
N ASP A 899 -25.99 2.31 -15.51
CA ASP A 899 -25.64 3.11 -14.33
C ASP A 899 -24.18 3.63 -14.44
N PRO A 900 -23.96 4.96 -14.39
CA PRO A 900 -22.62 5.56 -14.36
C PRO A 900 -21.72 5.03 -13.24
N ALA A 901 -22.27 4.53 -12.14
CA ALA A 901 -21.49 3.95 -11.04
C ALA A 901 -20.72 2.68 -11.47
N ASN A 902 -21.18 1.97 -12.51
CA ASN A 902 -20.48 0.82 -13.07
C ASN A 902 -19.20 1.21 -13.83
N TYR A 903 -19.04 2.50 -14.13
CA TYR A 903 -17.89 3.01 -14.86
C TYR A 903 -16.82 3.64 -13.95
N ILE A 904 -16.80 3.25 -12.68
CA ILE A 904 -15.89 3.77 -11.66
C ILE A 904 -15.03 2.63 -11.12
N VAL A 905 -13.72 2.78 -11.25
CA VAL A 905 -12.72 1.93 -10.62
C VAL A 905 -11.84 2.80 -9.73
N SER A 906 -12.13 2.78 -8.44
CA SER A 906 -11.39 3.54 -7.43
C SER A 906 -10.04 2.90 -7.08
N ALA A 907 -9.11 3.71 -6.59
CA ALA A 907 -7.86 3.24 -6.00
C ALA A 907 -8.14 2.34 -4.79
N SER A 908 -7.45 1.21 -4.69
CA SER A 908 -7.58 0.30 -3.55
C SER A 908 -6.71 0.76 -2.40
N LYS A 909 -7.31 1.09 -1.25
CA LYS A 909 -6.56 1.52 -0.06
C LYS A 909 -6.23 0.35 0.87
N ILE A 910 -7.18 -0.57 1.02
CA ILE A 910 -7.14 -1.62 2.04
C ILE A 910 -6.57 -2.91 1.44
N ASP A 911 -7.25 -3.49 0.45
CA ASP A 911 -6.88 -4.77 -0.12
C ASP A 911 -5.91 -4.64 -1.29
N ALA A 912 -4.97 -5.59 -1.41
CA ALA A 912 -4.15 -5.71 -2.61
C ALA A 912 -4.96 -6.35 -3.73
N LEU A 913 -5.32 -5.57 -4.75
CA LEU A 913 -6.14 -6.02 -5.88
C LEU A 913 -5.37 -5.98 -7.19
N ARG A 914 -4.62 -4.89 -7.40
CA ARG A 914 -3.89 -4.59 -8.64
C ARG A 914 -2.37 -4.58 -8.45
N GLY A 915 -1.89 -4.66 -7.22
CA GLY A 915 -0.47 -4.78 -6.89
C GLY A 915 0.24 -3.43 -6.75
N THR A 916 1.48 -3.35 -7.22
CA THR A 916 2.34 -2.16 -7.06
C THR A 916 2.53 -1.40 -8.37
N LYS A 917 3.14 -0.22 -8.27
CA LYS A 917 3.43 0.65 -9.42
C LYS A 917 4.57 0.05 -10.26
N SER A 918 4.35 -0.03 -11.56
CA SER A 918 5.34 -0.45 -12.56
C SER A 918 6.47 0.59 -12.73
N TYR A 919 7.57 0.19 -13.38
CA TYR A 919 8.71 1.08 -13.62
C TYR A 919 8.81 1.52 -15.09
N PRO A 920 9.20 2.78 -15.34
CA PRO A 920 9.44 3.30 -16.69
C PRO A 920 10.67 2.66 -17.35
N ALA A 921 10.80 2.85 -18.65
CA ALA A 921 12.01 2.53 -19.37
C ALA A 921 13.08 3.60 -19.04
N VAL A 922 14.26 3.16 -18.63
CA VAL A 922 15.38 4.05 -18.27
C VAL A 922 16.59 3.67 -19.11
N LEU A 923 17.06 4.61 -19.92
CA LEU A 923 18.27 4.50 -20.73
C LEU A 923 19.37 5.39 -20.13
N GLN A 924 20.41 4.75 -19.62
CA GLN A 924 21.62 5.43 -19.16
C GLN A 924 22.67 5.41 -20.27
N GLY A 925 23.22 6.57 -20.60
CA GLY A 925 24.29 6.71 -21.57
C GLY A 925 25.66 6.27 -21.05
N ASN A 926 26.63 6.25 -21.96
CA ASN A 926 28.06 6.16 -21.70
C ASN A 926 28.59 7.50 -21.14
N SER A 927 29.85 7.49 -20.72
CA SER A 927 30.50 8.72 -20.25
C SER A 927 30.62 9.75 -21.39
N MET A 928 30.28 11.00 -21.11
CA MET A 928 30.37 12.08 -22.09
C MET A 928 31.81 12.54 -22.31
N ALA A 929 32.16 12.87 -23.55
CA ALA A 929 33.48 13.37 -23.91
C ALA A 929 33.62 14.90 -23.75
N VAL A 930 32.52 15.59 -23.45
CA VAL A 930 32.48 17.04 -23.23
C VAL A 930 32.69 17.38 -21.77
N ASN A 931 33.35 18.51 -21.49
CA ASN A 931 33.46 19.05 -20.14
C ASN A 931 32.14 19.74 -19.77
N VAL A 932 31.34 19.09 -18.91
CA VAL A 932 30.02 19.58 -18.50
C VAL A 932 30.05 20.71 -17.47
N ASP A 933 31.21 20.99 -16.87
CA ASP A 933 31.37 22.05 -15.86
C ASP A 933 31.54 23.44 -16.49
N ASN A 934 31.81 23.49 -17.80
CA ASN A 934 31.97 24.71 -18.57
C ASN A 934 30.90 24.83 -19.67
N ASN A 935 30.80 26.01 -20.29
CA ASN A 935 30.03 26.15 -21.52
C ASN A 935 30.65 25.33 -22.64
N PHE A 936 29.82 24.70 -23.46
CA PHE A 936 30.23 23.94 -24.64
C PHE A 936 29.41 24.32 -25.87
N SER A 937 29.97 24.00 -27.04
CA SER A 937 29.34 24.28 -28.34
C SER A 937 28.57 23.07 -28.85
N VAL A 938 27.41 23.36 -29.43
CA VAL A 938 26.61 22.45 -30.25
C VAL A 938 26.59 23.04 -31.67
N ASP A 939 26.96 22.23 -32.67
CA ASP A 939 27.07 22.62 -34.07
C ASP A 939 26.37 21.60 -34.99
N ASP A 940 26.29 21.89 -36.29
CA ASP A 940 25.58 21.06 -37.27
C ASP A 940 26.13 19.62 -37.42
N THR A 941 27.34 19.34 -36.92
CA THR A 941 27.93 18.00 -36.95
C THR A 941 27.48 17.13 -35.78
N ASN A 942 27.09 17.74 -34.65
CA ASN A 942 26.81 17.03 -33.40
C ASN A 942 25.42 17.32 -32.80
N ASN A 943 24.56 18.06 -33.50
CA ASN A 943 23.27 18.52 -32.99
C ASN A 943 22.07 17.59 -33.23
N LYS A 944 22.26 16.38 -33.75
CA LYS A 944 21.17 15.46 -34.13
C LYS A 944 21.10 14.23 -33.23
N PHE A 945 19.89 13.91 -32.80
CA PHE A 945 19.57 12.74 -31.98
C PHE A 945 18.41 11.98 -32.60
N VAL A 946 18.60 10.72 -32.96
CA VAL A 946 17.52 9.82 -33.37
C VAL A 946 16.95 9.19 -32.11
N VAL A 947 15.68 9.46 -31.84
CA VAL A 947 15.00 9.02 -30.62
C VAL A 947 13.75 8.23 -30.99
N SER A 948 13.55 7.13 -30.29
CA SER A 948 12.37 6.29 -30.42
C SER A 948 11.81 6.00 -29.03
N VAL A 949 10.56 6.37 -28.79
CA VAL A 949 9.85 6.17 -27.51
C VAL A 949 8.48 5.56 -27.80
N ASN A 950 8.18 4.40 -27.22
CA ASN A 950 6.89 3.70 -27.36
C ASN A 950 6.37 3.57 -28.81
N GLY A 951 7.26 3.42 -29.79
CA GLY A 951 6.92 3.30 -31.22
C GLY A 951 6.92 4.61 -32.01
N VAL A 952 6.91 5.77 -31.35
CA VAL A 952 7.10 7.07 -32.01
C VAL A 952 8.60 7.32 -32.19
N THR A 953 9.02 7.50 -33.45
CA THR A 953 10.44 7.67 -33.82
C THR A 953 10.61 8.96 -34.59
N GLY A 954 11.63 9.74 -34.24
CA GLY A 954 11.95 10.99 -34.93
C GLY A 954 13.39 11.44 -34.68
N THR A 955 13.80 12.50 -35.40
CA THR A 955 15.11 13.13 -35.21
C THR A 955 14.93 14.45 -34.47
N VAL A 956 15.51 14.55 -33.29
CA VAL A 956 15.60 15.78 -32.51
C VAL A 956 16.83 16.55 -32.97
N VAL A 957 16.65 17.78 -33.41
CA VAL A 957 17.73 18.69 -33.82
C VAL A 957 17.84 19.82 -32.80
N ILE A 958 18.99 19.93 -32.16
CA ILE A 958 19.28 21.00 -31.19
C ILE A 958 19.78 22.24 -31.97
N PRO A 959 19.26 23.46 -31.68
CA PRO A 959 19.76 24.67 -32.33
C PRO A 959 21.27 24.85 -32.09
N PRO A 960 22.08 25.12 -33.13
CA PRO A 960 23.50 25.39 -32.95
C PRO A 960 23.78 26.61 -32.06
N LYS A 961 24.67 26.49 -31.09
CA LYS A 961 25.06 27.56 -30.15
C LYS A 961 26.37 27.21 -29.43
N ASP A 962 27.27 28.18 -29.28
CA ASP A 962 28.58 28.00 -28.63
C ASP A 962 28.58 28.13 -27.09
N THR A 963 27.41 28.35 -26.49
CA THR A 963 27.26 28.76 -25.09
C THR A 963 26.22 27.92 -24.34
N TYR A 964 26.09 26.63 -24.68
CA TYR A 964 25.24 25.72 -23.92
C TYR A 964 25.88 25.40 -22.56
N THR A 965 25.07 25.46 -21.51
CA THR A 965 25.33 24.79 -20.23
C THR A 965 24.71 23.41 -20.24
N LEU A 966 25.15 22.49 -19.37
CA LEU A 966 24.54 21.16 -19.26
C LEU A 966 23.01 21.24 -19.05
N GLY A 967 22.54 22.15 -18.19
CA GLY A 967 21.11 22.35 -17.93
C GLY A 967 20.34 22.78 -19.17
N THR A 968 20.80 23.85 -19.85
CA THR A 968 20.11 24.37 -21.05
C THR A 968 20.16 23.40 -22.24
N PHE A 969 21.21 22.58 -22.33
CA PHE A 969 21.31 21.50 -23.31
C PHE A 969 20.32 20.37 -23.00
N MET A 970 20.26 19.89 -21.76
CA MET A 970 19.30 18.86 -21.34
C MET A 970 17.86 19.35 -21.53
N GLU A 971 17.55 20.61 -21.24
CA GLU A 971 16.23 21.19 -21.48
C GLU A 971 15.86 21.22 -22.97
N ALA A 972 16.80 21.64 -23.83
CA ALA A 972 16.59 21.64 -25.29
C ALA A 972 16.37 20.22 -25.83
N LEU A 973 17.17 19.25 -25.37
CA LEU A 973 17.05 17.85 -25.76
C LEU A 973 15.75 17.22 -25.24
N GLN A 974 15.43 17.42 -23.96
CA GLN A 974 14.18 16.97 -23.36
C GLN A 974 12.97 17.53 -24.11
N SER A 975 12.97 18.84 -24.39
CA SER A 975 11.85 19.44 -25.11
C SER A 975 11.76 18.95 -26.55
N GLY A 976 12.89 18.73 -27.22
CA GLY A 976 12.90 18.18 -28.56
C GLY A 976 12.29 16.78 -28.61
N ILE A 977 12.64 15.91 -27.64
CA ILE A 977 12.06 14.57 -27.49
C ILE A 977 10.56 14.63 -27.21
N ASN A 978 10.15 15.48 -26.28
CA ASN A 978 8.74 15.66 -25.87
C ASN A 978 7.89 16.43 -26.89
N ASN A 979 8.47 16.82 -28.03
CA ASN A 979 7.73 17.38 -29.16
C ASN A 979 7.53 16.35 -30.28
N LEU A 980 8.17 15.17 -30.20
CA LEU A 980 8.07 14.15 -31.23
C LEU A 980 6.65 13.61 -31.33
N GLN A 981 6.20 13.43 -32.58
CA GLN A 981 4.91 12.86 -32.91
C GLN A 981 5.10 11.74 -33.94
N GLY A 982 4.29 10.71 -33.84
CA GLY A 982 4.23 9.63 -34.81
C GLY A 982 3.50 10.07 -36.09
N PRO A 983 3.53 9.25 -37.14
CA PRO A 983 2.76 9.51 -38.34
C PRO A 983 1.25 9.44 -38.06
N SER A 984 0.46 10.28 -38.72
CA SER A 984 -0.99 10.07 -38.79
C SER A 984 -1.28 8.86 -39.68
N VAL A 985 -1.88 7.82 -39.09
CA VAL A 985 -2.21 6.58 -39.79
C VAL A 985 -3.70 6.55 -40.08
N GLY A 986 -4.09 6.48 -41.36
CA GLY A 986 -5.49 6.35 -41.77
C GLY A 986 -6.40 7.52 -41.38
N GLY A 987 -5.85 8.74 -41.23
CA GLY A 987 -6.58 9.93 -40.81
C GLY A 987 -6.84 10.04 -39.30
N LEU A 988 -6.28 9.14 -38.49
CA LEU A 988 -6.35 9.18 -37.03
C LEU A 988 -5.37 10.19 -36.43
N SER A 989 -5.58 10.53 -35.15
CA SER A 989 -4.66 11.39 -34.38
C SER A 989 -3.28 10.75 -34.38
N PRO A 990 -2.19 11.50 -34.58
CA PRO A 990 -0.86 10.95 -34.37
C PRO A 990 -0.68 10.56 -32.90
N GLN A 991 0.14 9.54 -32.66
CA GLN A 991 0.65 9.27 -31.32
C GLN A 991 1.63 10.39 -30.97
N THR A 992 1.55 10.93 -29.76
CA THR A 992 2.45 12.00 -29.30
C THR A 992 3.24 11.51 -28.09
N ILE A 993 4.43 12.06 -27.89
CA ILE A 993 5.27 11.77 -26.72
C ILE A 993 5.37 13.04 -25.88
N ASP A 994 5.12 12.94 -24.58
CA ASP A 994 5.58 13.93 -23.60
C ASP A 994 5.99 13.22 -22.30
N GLY A 995 6.59 13.98 -21.37
CA GLY A 995 6.98 13.54 -20.04
C GLY A 995 8.25 12.70 -19.99
N VAL A 996 8.96 12.51 -21.12
CA VAL A 996 10.32 11.96 -21.08
C VAL A 996 11.19 12.95 -20.30
N LYS A 997 11.94 12.44 -19.32
CA LYS A 997 12.87 13.22 -18.52
C LYS A 997 14.29 12.93 -18.93
N VAL A 998 15.08 13.99 -19.13
CA VAL A 998 16.52 13.92 -19.38
C VAL A 998 17.22 14.47 -18.13
N THR A 999 18.01 13.63 -17.48
CA THR A 999 18.79 13.99 -16.30
C THR A 999 20.25 13.61 -16.49
N TYR A 1000 21.11 14.00 -15.54
CA TYR A 1000 22.54 13.73 -15.56
C TYR A 1000 22.98 13.01 -14.29
N ASP A 1001 23.75 11.94 -14.45
CA ASP A 1001 24.44 11.24 -13.36
C ASP A 1001 25.88 11.73 -13.28
N SER A 1002 26.18 12.49 -12.22
CA SER A 1002 27.50 13.10 -12.02
C SER A 1002 28.59 12.09 -11.65
N VAL A 1003 28.24 10.90 -11.16
CA VAL A 1003 29.22 9.86 -10.80
C VAL A 1003 29.71 9.15 -12.06
N LYS A 1004 28.80 8.88 -13.00
CA LYS A 1004 29.11 8.19 -14.26
C LYS A 1004 29.40 9.13 -15.43
N ASN A 1005 29.20 10.43 -15.22
CA ASN A 1005 29.28 11.46 -16.26
C ASN A 1005 28.43 11.10 -17.49
N SER A 1006 27.15 10.77 -17.27
CA SER A 1006 26.27 10.24 -18.32
C SER A 1006 24.87 10.86 -18.28
N LEU A 1007 24.25 11.03 -19.45
CA LEU A 1007 22.82 11.38 -19.55
C LEU A 1007 21.93 10.17 -19.21
N ILE A 1008 20.79 10.42 -18.57
CA ILE A 1008 19.77 9.43 -18.26
C ILE A 1008 18.45 9.89 -18.87
N PHE A 1009 17.83 9.02 -19.67
CA PHE A 1009 16.52 9.23 -20.28
C PHE A 1009 15.50 8.33 -19.61
N THR A 1010 14.41 8.89 -19.10
CA THR A 1010 13.33 8.13 -18.43
C THR A 1010 12.00 8.40 -19.11
N THR A 1011 11.28 7.36 -19.52
CA THR A 1011 9.94 7.51 -20.12
C THR A 1011 8.90 7.93 -19.08
N ALA A 1012 7.84 8.61 -19.52
CA ALA A 1012 6.71 8.96 -18.66
C ALA A 1012 5.81 7.75 -18.36
N THR A 1013 5.68 6.83 -19.32
CA THR A 1013 4.92 5.59 -19.17
C THR A 1013 5.74 4.54 -18.42
N ALA A 1014 5.04 3.68 -17.67
CA ALA A 1014 5.66 2.63 -16.86
C ALA A 1014 4.95 1.29 -17.04
N SER A 1015 5.49 0.46 -17.93
CA SER A 1015 5.00 -0.91 -18.20
C SER A 1015 6.06 -1.71 -18.98
N THR A 1016 5.78 -2.98 -19.26
CA THR A 1016 6.56 -3.78 -20.22
C THR A 1016 6.50 -3.24 -21.66
N ASP A 1017 5.44 -2.49 -22.01
CA ASP A 1017 5.32 -1.83 -23.33
C ASP A 1017 6.10 -0.51 -23.40
N SER A 1018 6.59 0.00 -22.27
CA SER A 1018 7.41 1.21 -22.25
C SER A 1018 8.76 0.93 -22.89
N TYR A 1019 9.15 1.77 -23.84
CA TYR A 1019 10.34 1.58 -24.67
C TYR A 1019 11.04 2.91 -24.90
N ILE A 1020 12.37 2.90 -24.84
CA ILE A 1020 13.19 4.04 -25.24
C ILE A 1020 14.50 3.61 -25.90
N LYS A 1021 14.84 4.30 -26.99
CA LYS A 1021 16.15 4.25 -27.64
C LYS A 1021 16.56 5.65 -28.05
N VAL A 1022 17.80 6.02 -27.76
CA VAL A 1022 18.40 7.30 -28.15
C VAL A 1022 19.73 7.00 -28.81
N THR A 1023 19.99 7.63 -29.95
CA THR A 1023 21.26 7.54 -30.68
C THR A 1023 21.63 8.93 -31.15
N GLY A 1024 22.90 9.30 -31.02
CA GLY A 1024 23.42 10.62 -31.40
C GLY A 1024 24.94 10.57 -31.49
N ASP A 1025 25.57 11.73 -31.59
CA ASP A 1025 27.03 11.81 -31.64
C ASP A 1025 27.69 11.20 -30.39
N ALA A 1026 28.81 10.50 -30.57
CA ALA A 1026 29.54 9.82 -29.51
C ALA A 1026 29.99 10.76 -28.39
N ARG A 1027 30.19 12.07 -28.66
CA ARG A 1027 30.55 13.08 -27.67
C ARG A 1027 29.54 13.19 -26.53
N TRP A 1028 28.27 12.91 -26.80
CA TRP A 1028 27.17 12.95 -25.84
C TRP A 1028 26.98 11.63 -25.07
N GLY A 1029 27.82 10.63 -25.32
CA GLY A 1029 27.73 9.33 -24.65
C GLY A 1029 26.48 8.52 -25.01
N VAL A 1030 25.81 8.84 -26.13
CA VAL A 1030 24.58 8.14 -26.56
C VAL A 1030 24.75 7.30 -27.84
N ASP A 1031 25.98 7.15 -28.31
CA ASP A 1031 26.29 6.26 -29.45
C ASP A 1031 26.36 4.79 -29.00
N GLY A 1032 25.96 3.88 -29.89
CA GLY A 1032 26.04 2.43 -29.67
C GLY A 1032 25.17 1.85 -28.54
N LEU A 1033 24.19 2.60 -28.04
CA LEU A 1033 23.34 2.14 -26.93
C LEU A 1033 22.22 1.18 -27.38
N ASP A 1034 22.04 0.11 -26.62
CA ASP A 1034 20.88 -0.78 -26.75
C ASP A 1034 19.59 -0.11 -26.25
N ALA A 1035 18.47 -0.46 -26.87
CA ALA A 1035 17.16 -0.04 -26.40
C ALA A 1035 16.87 -0.56 -24.99
N LYS A 1036 16.08 0.21 -24.23
CA LYS A 1036 15.64 -0.18 -22.88
C LYS A 1036 14.13 -0.26 -22.82
N PHE A 1037 13.66 -1.20 -22.02
CA PHE A 1037 12.25 -1.44 -21.76
C PHE A 1037 11.92 -1.11 -20.29
N GLY A 1038 10.71 -0.64 -20.07
CA GLY A 1038 10.15 -0.59 -18.74
C GLY A 1038 9.80 -2.00 -18.26
N ARG A 1039 9.26 -2.09 -17.05
CA ARG A 1039 8.82 -3.37 -16.50
C ARG A 1039 7.54 -3.23 -15.72
N THR A 1040 6.64 -4.18 -15.95
CA THR A 1040 5.47 -4.36 -15.12
C THR A 1040 5.89 -5.09 -13.85
N THR A 1041 5.58 -4.55 -12.67
CA THR A 1041 5.94 -5.19 -11.41
C THR A 1041 5.15 -6.47 -11.18
N THR A 1042 5.72 -7.36 -10.37
CA THR A 1042 5.02 -8.51 -9.80
C THR A 1042 4.91 -8.35 -8.31
N TRP A 1043 3.86 -8.90 -7.72
CA TRP A 1043 3.63 -8.93 -6.29
C TRP A 1043 3.16 -10.32 -5.88
N ILE A 1044 3.38 -10.69 -4.62
CA ILE A 1044 2.92 -11.98 -4.11
C ILE A 1044 1.65 -11.71 -3.32
N LYS A 1045 0.53 -12.32 -3.70
CA LYS A 1045 -0.70 -12.21 -2.89
C LYS A 1045 -0.56 -13.07 -1.65
N PRO A 1046 -0.40 -12.51 -0.44
CA PRO A 1046 -0.28 -13.32 0.76
C PRO A 1046 -1.58 -14.08 0.98
N THR A 1047 -1.49 -15.40 1.06
CA THR A 1047 -2.67 -16.24 1.31
C THR A 1047 -2.82 -16.43 2.82
N PRO A 1048 -3.97 -16.07 3.41
CA PRO A 1048 -4.23 -16.34 4.82
C PRO A 1048 -4.13 -17.83 5.11
N PHE A 1049 -3.46 -18.20 6.20
CA PHE A 1049 -3.35 -19.58 6.64
C PHE A 1049 -4.74 -20.13 6.98
N LYS A 1050 -5.01 -21.36 6.53
CA LYS A 1050 -6.21 -22.12 6.87
C LYS A 1050 -5.84 -23.33 7.71
N ASP A 1051 -6.63 -23.61 8.74
CA ASP A 1051 -6.47 -24.81 9.55
C ASP A 1051 -6.94 -26.08 8.81
N ASN A 1052 -6.76 -27.26 9.43
CA ASN A 1052 -7.15 -28.55 8.87
C ASN A 1052 -8.66 -28.67 8.59
N LYS A 1053 -9.49 -27.75 9.11
CA LYS A 1053 -10.93 -27.67 8.86
C LYS A 1053 -11.28 -26.64 7.76
N GLY A 1054 -10.27 -26.02 7.14
CA GLY A 1054 -10.43 -25.01 6.10
C GLY A 1054 -10.77 -23.60 6.60
N SER A 1055 -10.74 -23.37 7.92
CA SER A 1055 -11.05 -22.05 8.51
C SER A 1055 -9.81 -21.14 8.53
N THR A 1056 -9.99 -19.87 8.17
CA THR A 1056 -8.90 -18.87 8.23
C THR A 1056 -8.46 -18.64 9.67
N VAL A 1057 -7.16 -18.68 9.92
CA VAL A 1057 -6.56 -18.44 11.22
C VAL A 1057 -6.10 -16.99 11.35
N TYR A 1058 -6.48 -16.38 12.47
CA TYR A 1058 -6.10 -15.03 12.85
C TYR A 1058 -5.10 -15.08 14.00
N ILE A 1059 -4.28 -14.05 14.12
CA ILE A 1059 -3.28 -13.88 15.16
C ILE A 1059 -3.40 -12.50 15.79
N ASP A 1060 -3.30 -12.42 17.12
CA ASP A 1060 -3.21 -11.13 17.83
C ASP A 1060 -1.76 -10.64 17.98
N GLY A 1061 -1.58 -9.43 18.53
CA GLY A 1061 -0.26 -8.83 18.74
C GLY A 1061 0.65 -9.59 19.71
N PHE A 1062 0.12 -10.60 20.42
CA PHE A 1062 0.88 -11.46 21.33
C PHE A 1062 1.14 -12.86 20.74
N GLY A 1063 0.76 -13.10 19.49
CA GLY A 1063 1.00 -14.36 18.80
C GLY A 1063 -0.03 -15.47 19.09
N LYS A 1064 -1.18 -15.13 19.69
CA LYS A 1064 -2.23 -16.12 19.99
C LYS A 1064 -3.11 -16.36 18.76
N GLU A 1065 -3.26 -17.63 18.39
CA GLU A 1065 -4.10 -18.05 17.26
C GLU A 1065 -5.59 -18.05 17.63
N ALA A 1066 -6.45 -17.66 16.68
CA ALA A 1066 -7.90 -17.77 16.79
C ALA A 1066 -8.53 -18.10 15.42
N SER A 1067 -9.49 -19.02 15.39
CA SER A 1067 -10.22 -19.39 14.16
C SER A 1067 -11.49 -18.54 13.92
N ASN A 1068 -11.61 -17.38 14.56
CA ASN A 1068 -12.71 -16.44 14.35
C ASN A 1068 -12.18 -15.03 14.05
N ALA A 1069 -12.97 -14.28 13.28
CA ALA A 1069 -12.64 -12.90 12.89
C ALA A 1069 -12.94 -11.86 13.99
N ALA A 1070 -13.38 -12.26 15.19
CA ALA A 1070 -13.68 -11.29 16.24
C ALA A 1070 -12.40 -10.51 16.62
N GLY A 1071 -12.48 -9.18 16.58
CA GLY A 1071 -11.34 -8.27 16.77
C GLY A 1071 -10.48 -8.01 15.52
N PHE A 1072 -10.89 -8.50 14.35
CA PHE A 1072 -10.29 -8.18 13.06
C PHE A 1072 -11.22 -7.27 12.26
N ASP A 1073 -10.77 -6.05 11.93
CA ASP A 1073 -11.51 -5.13 11.06
C ASP A 1073 -10.91 -5.06 9.65
N THR A 1074 -9.60 -4.77 9.58
CA THR A 1074 -8.85 -4.55 8.34
C THR A 1074 -7.43 -5.06 8.50
N LEU A 1075 -6.81 -5.45 7.39
CA LEU A 1075 -5.41 -5.89 7.41
C LEU A 1075 -4.49 -4.72 7.75
N PRO A 1076 -3.62 -4.82 8.78
CA PRO A 1076 -2.59 -3.83 9.01
C PRO A 1076 -1.59 -3.78 7.85
N GLU A 1077 -0.88 -2.67 7.71
CA GLU A 1077 0.06 -2.48 6.60
C GLU A 1077 1.16 -3.55 6.56
N TRP A 1078 1.60 -3.96 7.75
CA TRP A 1078 2.54 -5.06 7.96
C TRP A 1078 1.95 -6.07 8.93
N SER A 1079 2.13 -7.35 8.64
CA SER A 1079 1.69 -8.47 9.49
C SER A 1079 2.87 -9.38 9.83
N PRO A 1080 2.94 -9.94 11.05
CA PRO A 1080 3.95 -10.92 11.39
C PRO A 1080 3.79 -12.17 10.51
N ILE A 1081 4.92 -12.69 10.03
CA ILE A 1081 4.93 -13.91 9.22
C ILE A 1081 5.58 -15.05 10.00
N TYR A 1082 4.97 -16.23 9.96
CA TYR A 1082 5.32 -17.35 10.81
C TYR A 1082 5.90 -18.52 10.02
N LEU A 1083 6.64 -19.36 10.72
CA LEU A 1083 7.02 -20.68 10.25
C LEU A 1083 5.87 -21.66 10.46
N ASP A 1084 5.87 -22.73 9.68
CA ASP A 1084 4.99 -23.86 9.99
C ASP A 1084 5.45 -24.50 11.31
N LYS A 1085 4.50 -24.86 12.19
CA LYS A 1085 4.80 -25.38 13.54
C LYS A 1085 5.65 -26.64 13.42
N GLY A 1086 6.86 -26.65 13.98
CA GLY A 1086 7.76 -27.81 13.93
C GLY A 1086 8.57 -27.93 12.64
N GLU A 1087 8.60 -26.90 11.80
CA GLU A 1087 9.46 -26.87 10.61
C GLU A 1087 10.93 -26.65 11.00
N LEU A 1088 11.82 -27.49 10.47
CA LEU A 1088 13.27 -27.28 10.42
C LEU A 1088 13.68 -26.98 8.98
N THR A 1089 14.40 -25.88 8.77
CA THR A 1089 14.88 -25.46 7.45
C THR A 1089 16.40 -25.48 7.43
N PHE A 1090 16.99 -26.19 6.48
CA PHE A 1090 18.42 -26.25 6.22
C PHE A 1090 18.75 -25.56 4.89
N ASP A 1091 19.87 -24.85 4.83
CA ASP A 1091 20.35 -24.30 3.56
C ASP A 1091 20.99 -25.38 2.67
N THR A 1092 21.40 -25.00 1.46
CA THR A 1092 22.13 -25.87 0.53
C THR A 1092 23.51 -26.32 1.03
N THR A 1093 24.06 -25.64 2.04
CA THR A 1093 25.34 -25.99 2.67
C THR A 1093 25.18 -26.96 3.85
N GLY A 1094 23.95 -27.30 4.21
CA GLY A 1094 23.64 -28.23 5.30
C GLY A 1094 23.54 -27.60 6.68
N ASN A 1095 23.57 -26.28 6.79
CA ASN A 1095 23.44 -25.58 8.07
C ASN A 1095 21.96 -25.32 8.41
N LEU A 1096 21.62 -25.39 9.70
CA LEU A 1096 20.28 -25.03 10.17
C LEU A 1096 20.05 -23.52 10.03
N VAL A 1097 19.08 -23.14 9.22
CA VAL A 1097 18.64 -21.75 9.02
C VAL A 1097 17.57 -21.38 10.05
N SER A 1098 16.67 -22.31 10.36
CA SER A 1098 15.53 -22.09 11.24
C SER A 1098 15.03 -23.41 11.86
N PRO A 1099 14.57 -23.43 13.13
CA PRO A 1099 14.51 -22.32 14.08
C PRO A 1099 15.84 -22.10 14.82
N LYS A 1100 16.26 -20.84 14.98
CA LYS A 1100 17.52 -20.49 15.68
C LYS A 1100 17.41 -20.46 17.20
N GLN A 1101 16.22 -20.22 17.75
CA GLN A 1101 15.99 -20.14 19.21
C GLN A 1101 15.56 -21.48 19.85
N GLY A 1102 15.62 -22.57 19.07
CA GLY A 1102 14.99 -23.84 19.41
C GLY A 1102 13.50 -23.85 19.09
N ALA A 1103 12.89 -25.03 19.09
CA ALA A 1103 11.46 -25.25 18.91
C ALA A 1103 10.82 -25.47 20.28
N GLN A 1104 10.13 -24.45 20.79
CA GLN A 1104 9.31 -24.58 22.00
C GLN A 1104 8.11 -25.47 21.69
N LEU A 1105 7.80 -26.39 22.59
CA LEU A 1105 6.61 -27.21 22.54
C LEU A 1105 5.50 -26.61 23.39
N ASP A 1106 4.25 -26.82 22.96
CA ASP A 1106 3.09 -26.44 23.75
C ASP A 1106 3.11 -27.16 25.10
N THR A 1107 2.60 -26.48 26.13
CA THR A 1107 2.54 -27.02 27.49
C THR A 1107 1.68 -28.30 27.53
N VAL A 1108 2.27 -29.41 27.97
CA VAL A 1108 1.61 -30.71 28.08
C VAL A 1108 1.26 -31.04 29.53
N TYR A 1109 0.08 -31.62 29.75
CA TYR A 1109 -0.35 -32.15 31.04
C TYR A 1109 -0.39 -33.67 30.95
N LEU A 1110 0.54 -34.34 31.63
CA LEU A 1110 0.73 -35.79 31.52
C LEU A 1110 -0.13 -36.53 32.56
N PRO A 1111 -0.74 -37.67 32.20
CA PRO A 1111 -1.44 -38.53 33.15
C PRO A 1111 -0.50 -38.98 34.28
N ASN A 1112 -0.93 -38.81 35.54
CA ASN A 1112 -0.16 -39.12 36.75
C ASN A 1112 1.06 -38.21 37.03
N GLY A 1113 1.28 -37.16 36.25
CA GLY A 1113 2.37 -36.21 36.46
C GLY A 1113 2.07 -35.13 37.51
N LYS A 1114 3.11 -34.64 38.19
CA LYS A 1114 3.01 -33.45 39.06
C LYS A 1114 3.33 -32.19 38.24
N GLY A 1115 2.29 -31.57 37.68
CA GLY A 1115 2.38 -30.24 37.05
C GLY A 1115 2.40 -30.23 35.51
N SER A 1116 2.50 -29.02 34.94
CA SER A 1116 2.57 -28.75 33.51
C SER A 1116 4.01 -28.87 32.99
N LEU A 1117 4.24 -29.55 31.87
CA LEU A 1117 5.57 -29.71 31.26
C LEU A 1117 5.69 -28.83 30.00
N THR A 1118 6.68 -27.94 30.00
CA THR A 1118 7.00 -27.07 28.85
C THR A 1118 8.45 -27.30 28.47
N ILE A 1119 8.68 -27.80 27.25
CA ILE A 1119 10.01 -28.22 26.77
C ILE A 1119 10.41 -27.33 25.60
N ASN A 1120 11.63 -26.81 25.60
CA ASN A 1120 12.25 -26.22 24.43
C ASN A 1120 13.29 -27.16 23.82
N ILE A 1121 13.15 -27.53 22.55
CA ILE A 1121 14.12 -28.37 21.83
C ILE A 1121 15.08 -27.49 21.02
N ASP A 1122 16.34 -27.45 21.43
CA ASP A 1122 17.42 -26.71 20.77
C ASP A 1122 18.08 -27.59 19.70
N TYR A 1123 17.85 -27.23 18.43
CA TYR A 1123 18.43 -27.89 17.26
C TYR A 1123 19.69 -27.21 16.71
N SER A 1124 20.23 -26.18 17.38
CA SER A 1124 21.32 -25.34 16.84
C SER A 1124 22.58 -26.10 16.43
N LYS A 1125 22.81 -27.30 16.99
CA LYS A 1125 23.93 -28.19 16.64
C LYS A 1125 23.59 -29.22 15.56
N SER A 1126 22.41 -29.12 14.94
CA SER A 1126 21.98 -30.02 13.89
C SER A 1126 22.45 -29.56 12.50
N THR A 1127 22.74 -30.52 11.64
CA THR A 1127 23.27 -30.33 10.29
C THR A 1127 22.55 -31.25 9.31
N GLN A 1128 22.69 -31.00 8.01
CA GLN A 1128 22.18 -31.86 6.96
C GLN A 1128 23.25 -32.13 5.90
N PHE A 1129 23.92 -33.29 5.99
CA PHE A 1129 24.92 -33.73 5.01
C PHE A 1129 24.52 -35.05 4.33
N ALA A 1130 25.22 -35.39 3.25
CA ALA A 1130 25.07 -36.66 2.53
C ALA A 1130 25.68 -37.86 3.30
N SER A 1131 25.49 -37.88 4.61
CA SER A 1131 25.89 -38.96 5.52
C SER A 1131 24.64 -39.56 6.17
N PRO A 1132 24.71 -40.82 6.65
CA PRO A 1132 23.59 -41.45 7.35
C PRO A 1132 23.10 -40.62 8.54
N TYR A 1133 21.84 -40.85 8.91
CA TYR A 1133 21.26 -40.20 10.09
C TYR A 1133 22.07 -40.53 11.34
N ALA A 1134 22.45 -39.51 12.12
CA ALA A 1134 23.24 -39.69 13.32
C ALA A 1134 22.83 -38.69 14.42
N VAL A 1135 22.83 -39.15 15.67
CA VAL A 1135 22.71 -38.29 16.84
C VAL A 1135 24.11 -37.85 17.26
N LEU A 1136 24.48 -36.60 16.97
CA LEU A 1136 25.79 -36.01 17.24
C LEU A 1136 25.94 -35.58 18.70
N SER A 1137 24.87 -35.06 19.31
CA SER A 1137 24.82 -34.71 20.73
C SER A 1137 23.40 -34.75 21.26
N GLN A 1138 23.21 -35.27 22.47
CA GLN A 1138 21.92 -35.35 23.15
C GLN A 1138 22.10 -35.01 24.63
N SER A 1139 21.36 -34.02 25.13
CA SER A 1139 21.39 -33.61 26.55
C SER A 1139 20.07 -32.97 26.98
N GLN A 1140 19.76 -33.03 28.27
CA GLN A 1140 18.60 -32.38 28.88
C GLN A 1140 18.92 -31.95 30.33
N ASP A 1141 18.14 -31.03 30.90
CA ASP A 1141 18.42 -30.35 32.18
C ASP A 1141 17.65 -30.88 33.40
N GLY A 1142 16.68 -31.78 33.20
CA GLY A 1142 15.90 -32.40 34.27
C GLY A 1142 16.64 -33.51 35.01
N ALA A 1143 16.24 -33.80 36.25
CA ALA A 1143 16.86 -34.83 37.08
C ALA A 1143 15.89 -35.44 38.10
N PRO A 1144 16.01 -36.75 38.41
CA PRO A 1144 15.23 -37.41 39.46
C PRO A 1144 15.80 -37.16 40.87
N GLU A 1145 15.05 -37.56 41.90
CA GLU A 1145 15.50 -37.54 43.30
C GLU A 1145 16.68 -38.51 43.54
N GLY A 1146 17.59 -38.16 44.45
CA GLY A 1146 18.76 -38.97 44.80
C GLY A 1146 18.84 -39.32 46.30
N ASP A 1147 19.35 -40.52 46.60
CA ASP A 1147 19.61 -41.01 47.95
C ASP A 1147 21.09 -40.78 48.34
N LEU A 1148 21.40 -40.57 49.63
CA LEU A 1148 22.78 -40.30 50.10
C LEU A 1148 23.69 -41.54 49.90
N VAL A 1149 24.80 -41.38 49.18
CA VAL A 1149 25.78 -42.46 48.90
C VAL A 1149 27.16 -42.23 49.53
N GLY A 1150 27.49 -41.00 49.94
CA GLY A 1150 28.79 -40.73 50.56
C GLY A 1150 28.85 -39.41 51.31
N LEU A 1151 29.71 -39.35 52.33
CA LEU A 1151 30.00 -38.15 53.13
C LEU A 1151 31.52 -37.93 53.16
N ALA A 1152 31.97 -36.72 52.88
CA ALA A 1152 33.37 -36.33 52.97
C ALA A 1152 33.51 -35.05 53.80
N ILE A 1153 34.43 -35.04 54.76
CA ILE A 1153 34.77 -33.86 55.58
C ILE A 1153 36.22 -33.49 55.28
N LYS A 1154 36.43 -32.28 54.77
CA LYS A 1154 37.75 -31.76 54.40
C LYS A 1154 38.50 -31.18 55.60
N ASP A 1155 39.80 -30.92 55.43
CA ASP A 1155 40.66 -30.41 56.50
C ASP A 1155 40.28 -28.98 56.98
N ASP A 1156 39.60 -28.22 56.11
CA ASP A 1156 39.00 -26.92 56.41
C ASP A 1156 37.63 -27.01 57.11
N GLY A 1157 37.20 -28.22 57.45
CA GLY A 1157 35.93 -28.52 58.09
C GLY A 1157 34.72 -28.59 57.15
N LEU A 1158 34.88 -28.41 55.82
CA LEU A 1158 33.73 -28.45 54.89
C LEU A 1158 33.15 -29.87 54.79
N VAL A 1159 31.85 -29.99 55.04
CA VAL A 1159 31.08 -31.25 54.97
C VAL A 1159 30.34 -31.34 53.65
N ASN A 1160 30.72 -32.29 52.80
CA ASN A 1160 30.08 -32.55 51.50
C ASN A 1160 29.35 -33.91 51.50
N ALA A 1161 28.09 -33.90 51.10
CA ALA A 1161 27.28 -35.09 50.82
C ALA A 1161 27.24 -35.37 49.32
N SER A 1162 27.37 -36.64 48.93
CA SER A 1162 27.19 -37.13 47.56
C SER A 1162 25.94 -38.00 47.50
N TYR A 1163 25.11 -37.83 46.46
CA TYR A 1163 23.84 -38.53 46.27
C TYR A 1163 23.87 -39.44 45.02
N SER A 1164 23.00 -40.45 44.97
CA SER A 1164 22.93 -41.47 43.89
C SER A 1164 22.49 -40.90 42.54
N ASN A 1165 21.87 -39.72 42.51
CA ASN A 1165 21.57 -38.97 41.28
C ASN A 1165 22.77 -38.17 40.75
N GLY A 1166 23.96 -38.35 41.31
CA GLY A 1166 25.19 -37.66 40.92
C GLY A 1166 25.35 -36.25 41.50
N SER A 1167 24.37 -35.77 42.27
CA SER A 1167 24.44 -34.45 42.91
C SER A 1167 25.38 -34.46 44.12
N GLN A 1168 26.12 -33.36 44.31
CA GLN A 1168 26.92 -33.10 45.49
C GLN A 1168 26.42 -31.84 46.20
N LYS A 1169 26.25 -31.92 47.52
CA LYS A 1169 25.75 -30.80 48.34
C LYS A 1169 26.71 -30.52 49.48
N SER A 1170 27.15 -29.27 49.60
CA SER A 1170 27.84 -28.79 50.80
C SER A 1170 26.81 -28.53 51.90
N LEU A 1171 26.91 -29.25 53.01
CA LEU A 1171 25.93 -29.24 54.10
C LEU A 1171 26.23 -28.18 55.17
N GLY A 1172 27.51 -27.84 55.33
CA GLY A 1172 27.99 -26.89 56.33
C GLY A 1172 29.48 -27.03 56.52
N LYS A 1173 30.07 -26.14 57.32
CA LYS A 1173 31.49 -26.19 57.66
C LYS A 1173 31.66 -26.29 59.18
N VAL A 1174 32.35 -27.34 59.65
CA VAL A 1174 32.67 -27.54 61.07
C VAL A 1174 33.63 -26.42 61.49
N VAL A 1175 33.16 -25.57 62.40
CA VAL A 1175 33.95 -24.45 62.92
C VAL A 1175 34.65 -24.85 64.21
N LEU A 1176 35.72 -24.13 64.53
CA LEU A 1176 36.44 -24.28 65.78
C LEU A 1176 36.24 -23.04 66.66
N VAL A 1177 36.28 -23.26 67.97
CA VAL A 1177 36.20 -22.19 68.97
C VAL A 1177 37.52 -22.07 69.70
N ASN A 1178 38.03 -20.84 69.80
CA ASN A 1178 39.18 -20.54 70.64
C ASN A 1178 38.80 -19.54 71.73
N PHE A 1179 39.59 -19.48 72.80
CA PHE A 1179 39.37 -18.63 73.96
C PHE A 1179 40.62 -17.81 74.23
N SER A 1180 40.44 -16.58 74.73
CA SER A 1180 41.59 -15.74 75.11
C SER A 1180 42.43 -16.39 76.22
N ASN A 1181 41.79 -17.20 77.09
CA ASN A 1181 42.45 -18.00 78.10
C ASN A 1181 41.78 -19.38 78.21
N ALA A 1182 42.28 -20.38 77.45
CA ALA A 1182 41.70 -21.72 77.44
C ALA A 1182 41.71 -22.38 78.84
N SER A 1183 42.76 -22.14 79.64
CA SER A 1183 42.87 -22.66 81.02
C SER A 1183 41.82 -22.11 81.99
N GLY A 1184 41.09 -21.04 81.62
CA GLY A 1184 39.95 -20.52 82.38
C GLY A 1184 38.64 -21.30 82.18
N LEU A 1185 38.60 -22.27 81.26
CA LEU A 1185 37.41 -23.08 81.01
C LEU A 1185 37.07 -23.97 82.20
N ARG A 1186 35.77 -24.11 82.50
CA ARG A 1186 35.30 -25.01 83.56
C ARG A 1186 34.96 -26.37 82.97
N GLN A 1187 35.65 -27.41 83.42
CA GLN A 1187 35.33 -28.79 83.07
C GLN A 1187 34.01 -29.23 83.69
N ILE A 1188 33.20 -29.99 82.93
CA ILE A 1188 31.88 -30.48 83.37
C ILE A 1188 31.72 -32.01 83.32
N GLY A 1189 32.79 -32.73 83.00
CA GLY A 1189 32.77 -34.18 82.77
C GLY A 1189 32.91 -34.52 81.29
N ASP A 1190 33.20 -35.79 80.97
CA ASP A 1190 33.28 -36.33 79.60
C ASP A 1190 34.08 -35.46 78.61
N THR A 1191 35.22 -34.91 79.05
CA THR A 1191 36.09 -34.04 78.22
C THR A 1191 35.37 -32.80 77.64
N SER A 1192 34.29 -32.37 78.30
CA SER A 1192 33.49 -31.21 77.94
C SER A 1192 33.73 -30.04 78.88
N TYR A 1193 33.60 -28.83 78.35
CA TYR A 1193 33.94 -27.58 79.01
C TYR A 1193 32.86 -26.51 78.82
N TYR A 1194 32.62 -25.72 79.85
CA TYR A 1194 31.85 -24.48 79.80
C TYR A 1194 32.76 -23.25 79.81
N LYS A 1195 32.32 -22.20 79.12
CA LYS A 1195 32.91 -20.87 79.23
C LYS A 1195 32.69 -20.28 80.64
N THR A 1196 33.66 -19.51 81.11
CA THR A 1196 33.60 -18.76 82.36
C THR A 1196 33.92 -17.29 82.08
N SER A 1197 33.82 -16.42 83.09
CA SER A 1197 34.37 -15.06 83.01
C SER A 1197 35.87 -15.07 82.69
N ASP A 1198 36.60 -16.05 83.23
CA ASP A 1198 38.06 -16.12 83.20
C ASP A 1198 38.60 -16.69 81.88
N SER A 1199 37.77 -17.44 81.13
CA SER A 1199 38.11 -17.92 79.79
C SER A 1199 37.97 -16.83 78.72
N GLY A 1200 37.14 -15.81 78.99
CA GLY A 1200 36.69 -14.83 78.01
C GLY A 1200 35.60 -15.38 77.09
N VAL A 1201 35.19 -14.54 76.12
CA VAL A 1201 34.15 -14.90 75.14
C VAL A 1201 34.67 -15.93 74.11
N PRO A 1202 33.83 -16.89 73.69
CA PRO A 1202 34.18 -17.84 72.64
C PRO A 1202 34.38 -17.11 71.30
N LYS A 1203 35.51 -17.38 70.63
CA LYS A 1203 35.81 -16.86 69.29
C LYS A 1203 35.66 -17.98 68.27
N TYR A 1204 34.61 -17.91 67.45
CA TYR A 1204 34.37 -18.87 66.37
C TYR A 1204 35.24 -18.52 65.15
N GLY A 1205 35.84 -19.53 64.53
CA GLY A 1205 36.63 -19.38 63.31
C GLY A 1205 36.61 -20.64 62.44
N GLU A 1206 36.99 -20.47 61.19
CA GLU A 1206 37.12 -21.58 60.25
C GLU A 1206 38.32 -22.46 60.63
N ALA A 1207 38.18 -23.78 60.52
CA ALA A 1207 39.29 -24.70 60.70
C ALA A 1207 40.40 -24.43 59.66
N GLY A 1208 41.65 -24.41 60.11
CA GLY A 1208 42.83 -24.10 59.28
C GLY A 1208 43.07 -22.61 59.03
N SER A 1209 42.20 -21.72 59.52
CA SER A 1209 42.44 -20.26 59.47
C SER A 1209 43.43 -19.80 60.56
N ALA A 1210 44.01 -18.60 60.41
CA ALA A 1210 45.01 -18.08 61.34
C ALA A 1210 44.48 -18.05 62.80
N GLY A 1211 45.13 -18.77 63.70
CA GLY A 1211 44.73 -18.90 65.11
C GLY A 1211 43.80 -20.08 65.43
N TYR A 1212 43.50 -20.93 64.43
CA TYR A 1212 42.71 -22.16 64.56
C TYR A 1212 43.43 -23.35 63.92
N GLY A 1213 43.34 -24.51 64.55
CA GLY A 1213 43.84 -25.78 64.02
C GLY A 1213 43.03 -26.28 62.82
N THR A 1214 43.53 -27.29 62.12
CA THR A 1214 42.76 -27.98 61.08
C THR A 1214 41.92 -29.10 61.68
N VAL A 1215 40.80 -29.43 61.04
CA VAL A 1215 40.02 -30.62 61.40
C VAL A 1215 40.55 -31.78 60.58
N ARG A 1216 40.58 -32.99 61.15
CA ARG A 1216 40.94 -34.20 60.42
C ARG A 1216 39.84 -35.23 60.59
N SER A 1217 39.26 -35.66 59.47
CA SER A 1217 38.23 -36.70 59.43
C SER A 1217 38.84 -38.10 59.52
N GLY A 1218 38.11 -39.03 60.12
CA GLY A 1218 38.61 -40.39 60.37
C GLY A 1218 39.73 -40.44 61.39
N ALA A 1219 39.70 -39.57 62.40
CA ALA A 1219 40.71 -39.56 63.46
C ALA A 1219 40.15 -39.07 64.80
N THR A 1220 40.75 -39.49 65.90
CA THR A 1220 40.46 -39.02 67.26
C THR A 1220 41.74 -38.56 67.97
N GLU A 1221 41.64 -37.55 68.84
CA GLU A 1221 42.77 -37.04 69.64
C GLU A 1221 42.87 -37.83 70.97
N ARG A 1222 44.01 -38.47 71.27
CA ARG A 1222 44.23 -39.12 72.57
C ARG A 1222 44.46 -38.11 73.70
N ALA A 1223 44.43 -38.57 74.95
CA ALA A 1223 44.86 -37.76 76.08
C ALA A 1223 46.29 -37.24 75.88
N ASN A 1224 46.56 -35.99 76.27
CA ASN A 1224 47.91 -35.40 76.23
C ASN A 1224 48.76 -35.77 77.47
N VAL A 1225 48.43 -36.87 78.13
CA VAL A 1225 49.06 -37.35 79.35
C VAL A 1225 50.18 -38.32 79.00
N ASP A 1226 51.40 -38.03 79.47
CA ASP A 1226 52.51 -38.98 79.41
C ASP A 1226 52.46 -39.92 80.61
N LEU A 1227 52.01 -41.15 80.38
CA LEU A 1227 51.86 -42.17 81.42
C LEU A 1227 53.17 -42.41 82.19
N THR A 1228 54.32 -42.35 81.53
CA THR A 1228 55.60 -42.65 82.18
C THR A 1228 55.98 -41.55 83.17
N GLN A 1229 55.78 -40.29 82.79
CA GLN A 1229 56.04 -39.15 83.66
C GLN A 1229 55.06 -39.09 84.83
N GLU A 1230 53.76 -39.29 84.60
CA GLU A 1230 52.76 -39.25 85.68
C GLU A 1230 53.00 -40.35 86.73
N LEU A 1231 53.46 -41.54 86.34
CA LEU A 1231 53.77 -42.62 87.29
C LEU A 1231 54.99 -42.26 88.16
N VAL A 1232 55.99 -41.57 87.59
CA VAL A 1232 57.15 -41.06 88.35
C VAL A 1232 56.74 -39.94 89.30
N ASP A 1233 55.91 -39.01 88.82
CA ASP A 1233 55.35 -37.91 89.63
C ASP A 1233 54.52 -38.49 90.80
N LEU A 1234 53.71 -39.52 90.56
CA LEU A 1234 52.91 -40.19 91.59
C LEU A 1234 53.78 -40.85 92.67
N ILE A 1235 54.89 -41.49 92.30
CA ILE A 1235 55.87 -42.06 93.26
C ILE A 1235 56.53 -40.95 94.09
N THR A 1236 56.87 -39.83 93.45
CA THR A 1236 57.51 -38.67 94.11
C THR A 1236 56.55 -37.99 95.08
N GLU A 1237 55.31 -37.80 94.67
CA GLU A 1237 54.25 -37.22 95.50
C GLU A 1237 53.86 -38.14 96.66
N GLN A 1238 53.85 -39.46 96.46
CA GLN A 1238 53.62 -40.44 97.53
C GLN A 1238 54.74 -40.38 98.57
N ARG A 1239 56.00 -40.23 98.14
CA ARG A 1239 57.14 -40.00 99.04
C ARG A 1239 56.99 -38.69 99.82
N ASN A 1240 56.56 -37.61 99.16
CA ASN A 1240 56.31 -36.32 99.82
C ASN A 1240 55.18 -36.42 100.86
N PHE A 1241 54.10 -37.13 100.55
CA PHE A 1241 53.02 -37.41 101.50
C PHE A 1241 53.55 -38.20 102.71
N GLN A 1242 54.33 -39.28 102.48
CA GLN A 1242 54.93 -40.07 103.56
C GLN A 1242 55.91 -39.25 104.42
N ALA A 1243 56.72 -38.39 103.80
CA ALA A 1243 57.64 -37.50 104.50
C ALA A 1243 56.90 -36.48 105.39
N ASN A 1244 55.84 -35.85 104.87
CA ASN A 1244 55.00 -34.92 105.64
C ASN A 1244 54.22 -35.63 106.75
N ALA A 1245 53.72 -36.85 106.50
CA ALA A 1245 53.07 -37.68 107.50
C ALA A 1245 54.05 -38.08 108.62
N LYS A 1246 55.29 -38.45 108.28
CA LYS A 1246 56.34 -38.77 109.25
C LYS A 1246 56.75 -37.55 110.06
N ALA A 1247 56.84 -36.36 109.44
CA ALA A 1247 57.10 -35.09 110.11
C ALA A 1247 55.96 -34.72 111.08
N MET A 1248 54.69 -34.96 110.72
CA MET A 1248 53.56 -34.83 111.64
C MET A 1248 53.63 -35.82 112.79
N GLU A 1249 53.97 -37.08 112.54
CA GLU A 1249 54.12 -38.12 113.56
C GLU A 1249 55.24 -37.76 114.56
N THR A 1250 56.40 -37.32 114.06
CA THR A 1250 57.49 -36.83 114.93
C THR A 1250 57.09 -35.57 115.69
N SER A 1251 56.38 -34.63 115.06
CA SER A 1251 55.88 -33.43 115.76
C SER A 1251 54.87 -33.78 116.85
N THR A 1252 53.99 -34.75 116.61
CA THR A 1252 53.02 -35.25 117.60
C THR A 1252 53.73 -36.02 118.71
N SER A 1253 54.71 -36.86 118.36
CA SER A 1253 55.57 -37.57 119.31
C SER A 1253 56.34 -36.60 120.19
N LEU A 1254 56.98 -35.57 119.61
CA LEU A 1254 57.68 -34.54 120.38
C LEU A 1254 56.74 -33.76 121.29
N THR A 1255 55.53 -33.45 120.83
CA THR A 1255 54.53 -32.78 121.68
C THR A 1255 54.08 -33.71 122.82
N SER A 1256 53.88 -35.00 122.55
CA SER A 1256 53.55 -36.02 123.55
C SER A 1256 54.70 -36.25 124.54
N THR A 1257 55.95 -36.29 124.08
CA THR A 1257 57.14 -36.35 124.92
C THR A 1257 57.30 -35.08 125.76
N ILE A 1258 57.06 -33.89 125.19
CA ILE A 1258 57.04 -32.62 125.96
C ILE A 1258 55.95 -32.68 127.03
N ILE A 1259 54.77 -33.23 126.74
CA ILE A 1259 53.69 -33.42 127.71
C ILE A 1259 54.08 -34.46 128.78
N GLN A 1260 54.76 -35.56 128.40
CA GLN A 1260 55.27 -36.59 129.32
C GLN A 1260 56.48 -36.17 130.15
N ILE A 1261 57.27 -35.18 129.71
CA ILE A 1261 58.33 -34.55 130.52
C ILE A 1261 57.73 -33.52 131.50
N ARG A 1262 56.54 -32.99 131.19
CA ARG A 1262 55.84 -32.02 132.04
C ARG A 1262 55.01 -32.65 133.16
N ASN A 1263 54.72 -33.94 133.05
CA ASN A 1263 54.11 -34.79 134.09
C ASN A 1263 55.20 -35.63 134.76
#